data_AF-A0A950TJD7-F1
#
_entry.id   AF-A0A950TJD7-F1
#
_cell.length_a   1.000
_cell.length_b   1.000
_cell.length_c   1.000
_cell.angle_alpha   90.00
_cell.angle_beta   90.00
_cell.angle_gamma   90.00
#
_symmetry.space_group_name_H-M   'P 1'
#
loop_
_entity.id
_entity.type
_entity.pdbx_description
1 polymer ?
#
loop_
_entity_poly.entity_id
_entity_poly.type
_entity_poly.pdbx_seq_one_letter_code
_entity_poly.pdbx_strand_id
1 'polypeptide(L)'
;MNAKSARTLTVFLAAACLVLFCAVSGFAVRVVDRADDAGDPVNGISACTAAANDCTLRGAVAGSGPGDTIMFDPSLNGQTITVATAIHVSTNNLNFVGPGAGLLTIRNTANDYIFTFGVDLWAMSGLTLANSAGGIYWITSVSPNHAVLDSVVFDHIKQTAPLTSGLHAVYNSRGTMDIKFCVFSNDDNIDNQNFLENRGAAIQNDSTLNVINSLFVSNHSQFEAAALYNTGTATVADSQFENNAAFLDGGAIMNDGAGVLTVQRSEITGNTARDGGAIVDVSGTGKVTVRESFIGTNTATVGIGGAISGNQKLNLINDTFSGNTAATNGGAVDLEGSPAGNAYIRHVTMTANTANNGGGIFVGGAAVNIANSIVTGNTAPTNTNTTATGSNNIIGGNAGLGRLGSYGGTTSYPLTCGSPAINAGNNSLSFDDGGFAITTDQRTDGAFFFPSRNVGGTVDIGAFEADNAAVSNISDDASTAGSLRSAIASAGFGSSVCFDSAFFSTPQTILMSAGDMVINKSLTIGGPGSGLLTIDPGQSSRAFDVDPTGGYYVNISGMTLTDGLPGGLGGLLIARTGVVNLSNDVFSNTGTTNSYGGCIYNKSAAVNLTDSTVSSCIAGAGGGVANDKTMTTTRSLFTGNSSRQGGAVYNTSNLTVKDSTFTSNSATAPSGSGSAPEGGAIFNAFTGAITGSTFTGNTAQWGGAIYNAYYTSIQNSTFSNNGAIQTNNGDFSVDGGAIYAGGNYTGGAGGVIDITNLTVAGNHSAGRGGGVFLKQDTSTAYINTVNSIYALNTAASGAGPDVYGGMFSYGSNVIGNNNSQSYFPNSPVFTGNQNGTAANPIDPHLAPIANYGGPTQTFALLSNSTALNAGRTDYFLPTDQRGQVRPRESVGDIGAYERSVTVDQSSLHYANQGIAYSKQLSFTRQTSLAEGPSGAVQGPQAGTSWSIVPNAGEGLPPGITLSSSGLVSGTPTTQGTYTFTVKPTDSDGMSGVQRLSINVLSPTAAEVGLSGRVLTSLGSGMRGARVVLTLPDGSKRTAISNSFGYYSIDGIAAGTTLVISVEARAYRFSPQIVTLVDSLTDHDLIVSQ
;
A
#
# COMPACT_ATOMS: atom_id res chain seq x y z
N MET A 1 14.52 -21.85 -1.42
CA MET A 1 13.68 -22.74 -2.27
C MET A 1 12.23 -22.61 -1.81
N ASN A 2 11.32 -22.12 -2.67
CA ASN A 2 9.91 -21.94 -2.29
C ASN A 2 9.19 -23.29 -2.24
N ALA A 3 8.21 -23.44 -1.34
CA ALA A 3 7.37 -24.63 -1.21
C ALA A 3 6.72 -25.07 -2.54
N LYS A 4 6.49 -24.13 -3.48
CA LYS A 4 6.02 -24.43 -4.84
C LYS A 4 7.01 -25.28 -5.68
N SER A 5 8.32 -25.15 -5.45
CA SER A 5 9.37 -25.87 -6.21
C SER A 5 9.64 -27.29 -5.67
N ALA A 6 9.47 -27.50 -4.37
CA ALA A 6 9.62 -28.82 -3.75
C ALA A 6 8.50 -29.79 -4.20
N ARG A 7 7.30 -29.26 -4.48
CA ARG A 7 6.13 -30.02 -4.96
C ARG A 7 6.35 -30.68 -6.32
N THR A 8 7.14 -30.09 -7.21
CA THR A 8 7.48 -30.67 -8.52
C THR A 8 8.39 -31.90 -8.40
N LEU A 9 9.26 -31.95 -7.37
CA LEU A 9 10.19 -33.07 -7.15
C LEU A 9 9.45 -34.30 -6.56
N THR A 10 8.39 -34.09 -5.77
CA THR A 10 7.58 -35.16 -5.16
C THR A 10 6.77 -35.94 -6.20
N VAL A 11 6.31 -35.29 -7.27
CA VAL A 11 5.56 -35.92 -8.39
C VAL A 11 6.44 -36.95 -9.12
N PHE A 12 7.72 -36.62 -9.35
CA PHE A 12 8.68 -37.54 -9.98
C PHE A 12 8.96 -38.78 -9.12
N LEU A 13 9.08 -38.62 -7.79
CA LEU A 13 9.25 -39.76 -6.88
C LEU A 13 7.97 -40.59 -6.74
N ALA A 14 6.78 -39.98 -6.74
CA ALA A 14 5.50 -40.70 -6.62
C ALA A 14 5.22 -41.59 -7.85
N ALA A 15 5.47 -41.08 -9.06
CA ALA A 15 5.37 -41.86 -10.30
C ALA A 15 6.35 -43.05 -10.29
N ALA A 16 7.60 -42.83 -9.85
CA ALA A 16 8.60 -43.89 -9.72
C ALA A 16 8.24 -44.94 -8.66
N CYS A 17 7.65 -44.53 -7.52
CA CYS A 17 7.26 -45.43 -6.45
C CYS A 17 6.02 -46.27 -6.81
N LEU A 18 5.09 -45.72 -7.60
CA LEU A 18 3.87 -46.40 -8.05
C LEU A 18 4.15 -47.45 -9.14
N VAL A 19 5.10 -47.18 -10.04
CA VAL A 19 5.62 -48.20 -10.99
C VAL A 19 6.23 -49.38 -10.22
N LEU A 20 6.95 -49.10 -9.13
CA LEU A 20 7.50 -50.13 -8.26
C LEU A 20 6.39 -50.92 -7.54
N PHE A 21 5.30 -50.26 -7.13
CA PHE A 21 4.18 -50.89 -6.40
C PHE A 21 3.33 -51.81 -7.30
N CYS A 22 3.03 -51.39 -8.54
CA CYS A 22 2.34 -52.23 -9.53
C CYS A 22 3.12 -53.50 -9.89
N ALA A 23 4.46 -53.44 -9.89
CA ALA A 23 5.30 -54.60 -10.16
C ALA A 23 5.22 -55.69 -9.06
N VAL A 24 4.77 -55.35 -7.84
CA VAL A 24 4.64 -56.30 -6.72
C VAL A 24 3.20 -56.81 -6.52
N SER A 25 2.18 -56.08 -7.00
CA SER A 25 0.76 -56.36 -6.73
C SER A 25 0.04 -57.19 -7.80
N GLY A 26 0.68 -57.48 -8.93
CA GLY A 26 0.08 -58.27 -10.03
C GLY A 26 -0.94 -57.52 -10.88
N PHE A 27 -1.08 -56.20 -10.70
CA PHE A 27 -1.93 -55.33 -11.54
C PHE A 27 -1.16 -54.87 -12.78
N ALA A 28 -1.86 -54.73 -13.91
CA ALA A 28 -1.23 -54.33 -15.17
C ALA A 28 -1.02 -52.80 -15.24
N VAL A 29 0.09 -52.41 -15.86
CA VAL A 29 0.33 -51.03 -16.29
C VAL A 29 0.09 -50.95 -17.79
N ARG A 30 -0.77 -50.02 -18.22
CA ARG A 30 -0.97 -49.69 -19.64
C ARG A 30 -0.42 -48.30 -19.92
N VAL A 31 0.45 -48.20 -20.93
CA VAL A 31 1.09 -46.93 -21.29
C VAL A 31 0.42 -46.39 -22.54
N VAL A 32 -0.19 -45.21 -22.43
CA VAL A 32 -0.69 -44.43 -23.56
C VAL A 32 0.50 -43.72 -24.18
N ASP A 33 0.81 -44.03 -25.43
CA ASP A 33 1.97 -43.50 -26.16
C ASP A 33 1.58 -42.60 -27.34
N ARG A 34 0.29 -42.26 -27.42
CA ARG A 34 -0.28 -41.44 -28.49
C ARG A 34 -1.01 -40.20 -28.01
N ALA A 35 -0.94 -39.16 -28.85
CA ALA A 35 -1.66 -37.91 -28.67
C ALA A 35 -3.07 -37.93 -29.31
N ASP A 36 -3.53 -39.07 -29.84
CA ASP A 36 -4.88 -39.28 -30.38
C ASP A 36 -5.67 -40.32 -29.56
N ASP A 37 -6.99 -40.33 -29.72
CA ASP A 37 -7.89 -41.27 -29.06
C ASP A 37 -8.67 -42.13 -30.07
N ALA A 38 -8.54 -43.47 -30.00
CA ALA A 38 -9.11 -44.38 -31.01
C ALA A 38 -10.63 -44.44 -30.91
N GLY A 39 -11.33 -43.94 -31.94
CA GLY A 39 -12.78 -43.72 -31.97
C GLY A 39 -13.16 -42.47 -32.77
N ASP A 40 -12.20 -41.57 -32.98
CA ASP A 40 -12.35 -40.37 -33.79
C ASP A 40 -12.05 -40.65 -35.27
N PRO A 41 -12.62 -39.89 -36.23
CA PRO A 41 -12.57 -40.20 -37.68
C PRO A 41 -11.17 -40.12 -38.35
N VAL A 42 -10.08 -40.20 -37.60
CA VAL A 42 -8.70 -40.18 -38.12
C VAL A 42 -8.00 -41.50 -37.78
N ASN A 43 -7.78 -42.32 -38.81
CA ASN A 43 -6.93 -43.52 -38.95
C ASN A 43 -6.97 -44.60 -37.84
N GLY A 44 -7.60 -45.73 -38.20
CA GLY A 44 -7.80 -46.89 -37.34
C GLY A 44 -6.52 -47.62 -36.94
N ILE A 45 -6.38 -47.87 -35.63
CA ILE A 45 -5.39 -48.77 -35.05
C ILE A 45 -5.98 -49.49 -33.80
N SER A 46 -5.44 -50.67 -33.51
CA SER A 46 -5.97 -51.73 -32.65
C SER A 46 -5.80 -51.53 -31.14
N ALA A 47 -6.62 -52.23 -30.35
CA ALA A 47 -6.60 -52.28 -28.88
C ALA A 47 -5.21 -52.58 -28.27
N CYS A 48 -4.94 -51.99 -27.10
CA CYS A 48 -3.68 -52.14 -26.37
C CYS A 48 -3.40 -53.61 -26.02
N THR A 49 -2.49 -54.23 -26.77
CA THR A 49 -1.89 -55.53 -26.41
C THR A 49 -0.41 -55.31 -26.16
N ALA A 50 0.20 -56.09 -25.26
CA ALA A 50 1.61 -55.93 -24.87
C ALA A 50 2.64 -56.05 -26.02
N ALA A 51 2.19 -56.33 -27.25
CA ALA A 51 3.01 -56.46 -28.45
C ALA A 51 2.86 -55.28 -29.45
N ALA A 52 1.91 -54.36 -29.25
CA ALA A 52 1.70 -53.21 -30.13
C ALA A 52 2.21 -51.93 -29.45
N ASN A 53 3.22 -51.28 -30.04
CA ASN A 53 3.77 -49.98 -29.63
C ASN A 53 2.81 -48.83 -30.02
N ASP A 54 1.53 -49.01 -29.73
CA ASP A 54 0.45 -48.17 -30.23
C ASP A 54 -0.79 -48.29 -29.34
N CYS A 55 -0.88 -47.44 -28.30
CA CYS A 55 -1.95 -47.49 -27.31
C CYS A 55 -2.56 -46.10 -27.11
N THR A 56 -3.82 -45.95 -27.53
CA THR A 56 -4.65 -44.75 -27.31
C THR A 56 -5.27 -44.75 -25.92
N LEU A 57 -5.74 -43.59 -25.45
CA LEU A 57 -6.34 -43.43 -24.13
C LEU A 57 -7.55 -44.36 -23.92
N ARG A 58 -8.48 -44.41 -24.89
CA ARG A 58 -9.67 -45.28 -24.86
C ARG A 58 -9.31 -46.75 -25.01
N GLY A 59 -8.28 -47.06 -25.79
CA GLY A 59 -7.71 -48.40 -25.86
C GLY A 59 -7.17 -48.86 -24.51
N ALA A 60 -6.47 -47.98 -23.79
CA ALA A 60 -5.93 -48.26 -22.47
C ALA A 60 -7.06 -48.47 -21.45
N VAL A 61 -8.08 -47.59 -21.44
CA VAL A 61 -9.25 -47.71 -20.56
C VAL A 61 -10.03 -49.00 -20.82
N ALA A 62 -10.34 -49.31 -22.08
CA ALA A 62 -11.08 -50.51 -22.44
C ALA A 62 -10.32 -51.81 -22.15
N GLY A 63 -8.99 -51.76 -22.20
CA GLY A 63 -8.12 -52.90 -21.93
C GLY A 63 -7.86 -53.16 -20.44
N SER A 64 -8.19 -52.23 -19.54
CA SER A 64 -7.82 -52.31 -18.13
C SER A 64 -8.83 -53.07 -17.26
N GLY A 65 -8.32 -53.91 -16.36
CA GLY A 65 -9.07 -54.57 -15.30
C GLY A 65 -9.01 -53.82 -13.96
N PRO A 66 -9.74 -54.28 -12.93
CA PRO A 66 -9.77 -53.60 -11.64
C PRO A 66 -8.40 -53.57 -10.93
N GLY A 67 -7.97 -52.38 -10.50
CA GLY A 67 -6.67 -52.15 -9.87
C GLY A 67 -5.54 -51.76 -10.84
N ASP A 68 -5.79 -51.81 -12.15
CA ASP A 68 -4.79 -51.45 -13.16
C ASP A 68 -4.45 -49.95 -13.14
N THR A 69 -3.27 -49.62 -13.68
CA THR A 69 -2.80 -48.23 -13.82
C THR A 69 -2.60 -47.88 -15.28
N ILE A 70 -3.15 -46.74 -15.69
CA ILE A 70 -2.92 -46.10 -16.98
C ILE A 70 -1.89 -45.00 -16.78
N MET A 71 -0.77 -45.12 -17.49
CA MET A 71 0.31 -44.15 -17.54
C MET A 71 0.41 -43.53 -18.92
N PHE A 72 1.05 -42.37 -19.01
CA PHE A 72 1.29 -41.69 -20.29
C PHE A 72 2.79 -41.66 -20.58
N ASP A 73 3.17 -42.01 -21.81
CA ASP A 73 4.55 -42.00 -22.25
C ASP A 73 5.10 -40.56 -22.22
N PRO A 74 6.33 -40.34 -21.71
CA PRO A 74 6.94 -39.01 -21.69
C PRO A 74 7.07 -38.33 -23.05
N SER A 75 7.02 -39.07 -24.16
CA SER A 75 6.96 -38.51 -25.51
C SER A 75 5.72 -37.63 -25.75
N LEU A 76 4.67 -37.77 -24.94
CA LEU A 76 3.46 -36.96 -24.99
C LEU A 76 3.60 -35.61 -24.26
N ASN A 77 4.74 -35.32 -23.63
CA ASN A 77 4.96 -34.04 -22.97
C ASN A 77 4.86 -32.86 -23.95
N GLY A 78 4.05 -31.86 -23.59
CA GLY A 78 3.70 -30.70 -24.41
C GLY A 78 2.60 -30.97 -25.44
N GLN A 79 2.07 -32.20 -25.53
CA GLN A 79 1.03 -32.54 -26.49
C GLN A 79 -0.38 -32.42 -25.89
N THR A 80 -1.38 -32.57 -26.77
CA THR A 80 -2.79 -32.54 -26.40
C THR A 80 -3.52 -33.77 -26.95
N ILE A 81 -4.07 -34.59 -26.06
CA ILE A 81 -5.00 -35.66 -26.42
C ILE A 81 -6.37 -35.04 -26.63
N THR A 82 -6.94 -35.25 -27.82
CA THR A 82 -8.28 -34.78 -28.16
C THR A 82 -9.23 -35.96 -28.23
N VAL A 83 -10.40 -35.83 -27.61
CA VAL A 83 -11.49 -36.81 -27.68
C VAL A 83 -12.74 -36.18 -28.30
N ALA A 84 -13.44 -36.88 -29.19
CA ALA A 84 -14.73 -36.42 -29.72
C ALA A 84 -15.95 -36.99 -29.00
N THR A 85 -15.77 -37.84 -27.99
CA THR A 85 -16.84 -38.34 -27.11
C THR A 85 -16.28 -38.61 -25.72
N ALA A 86 -17.13 -38.51 -24.70
CA ALA A 86 -16.72 -38.82 -23.33
C ALA A 86 -16.06 -40.20 -23.21
N ILE A 87 -15.01 -40.28 -22.39
CA ILE A 87 -14.39 -41.54 -22.00
C ILE A 87 -15.18 -42.08 -20.81
N HIS A 88 -16.03 -43.07 -21.08
CA HIS A 88 -16.76 -43.80 -20.05
C HIS A 88 -15.86 -44.80 -19.36
N VAL A 89 -15.60 -44.59 -18.07
CA VAL A 89 -14.79 -45.51 -17.25
C VAL A 89 -15.72 -46.43 -16.47
N SER A 90 -15.83 -47.69 -16.91
CA SER A 90 -16.70 -48.71 -16.31
C SER A 90 -15.95 -49.76 -15.47
N THR A 91 -14.63 -49.63 -15.34
CA THR A 91 -13.79 -50.55 -14.57
C THR A 91 -13.55 -49.99 -13.16
N ASN A 92 -13.84 -50.78 -12.12
CA ASN A 92 -13.60 -50.40 -10.72
C ASN A 92 -12.10 -50.23 -10.42
N ASN A 93 -11.72 -49.26 -9.58
CA ASN A 93 -10.37 -49.09 -9.05
C ASN A 93 -9.27 -48.86 -10.12
N LEU A 94 -9.52 -47.95 -11.06
CA LEU A 94 -8.56 -47.60 -12.11
C LEU A 94 -7.76 -46.34 -11.71
N ASN A 95 -6.45 -46.35 -11.95
CA ASN A 95 -5.56 -45.22 -11.67
C ASN A 95 -5.03 -44.57 -12.95
N PHE A 96 -5.17 -43.25 -13.09
CA PHE A 96 -4.57 -42.46 -14.17
C PHE A 96 -3.38 -41.66 -13.64
N VAL A 97 -2.22 -41.80 -14.27
CA VAL A 97 -0.97 -41.18 -13.84
C VAL A 97 -0.34 -40.47 -15.02
N GLY A 98 -0.59 -39.17 -15.09
CA GLY A 98 0.00 -38.25 -16.05
C GLY A 98 1.48 -37.95 -15.77
N PRO A 99 2.16 -37.35 -16.75
CA PRO A 99 3.59 -37.03 -16.64
C PRO A 99 3.87 -35.87 -15.68
N GLY A 100 2.84 -35.12 -15.28
CA GLY A 100 2.91 -33.96 -14.41
C GLY A 100 1.95 -32.86 -14.85
N ALA A 101 1.40 -32.13 -13.88
CA ALA A 101 0.55 -30.95 -14.11
C ALA A 101 1.16 -29.99 -15.15
N GLY A 102 0.38 -29.61 -16.16
CA GLY A 102 0.82 -28.70 -17.23
C GLY A 102 1.64 -29.34 -18.35
N LEU A 103 1.99 -30.64 -18.26
CA LEU A 103 2.81 -31.32 -19.27
C LEU A 103 2.00 -32.08 -20.31
N LEU A 104 0.78 -32.52 -20.01
CA LEU A 104 -0.08 -33.22 -20.97
C LEU A 104 -1.51 -32.72 -20.79
N THR A 105 -2.11 -32.25 -21.89
CA THR A 105 -3.49 -31.76 -21.91
C THR A 105 -4.42 -32.81 -22.50
N ILE A 106 -5.56 -33.04 -21.86
CA ILE A 106 -6.68 -33.79 -22.42
C ILE A 106 -7.84 -32.81 -22.62
N ARG A 107 -8.46 -32.83 -23.80
CA ARG A 107 -9.58 -31.96 -24.16
C ARG A 107 -10.66 -32.72 -24.92
N ASN A 108 -11.91 -32.28 -24.81
CA ASN A 108 -13.03 -32.78 -25.60
C ASN A 108 -13.49 -31.72 -26.63
N THR A 109 -13.69 -32.10 -27.89
CA THR A 109 -14.13 -31.21 -28.98
C THR A 109 -15.62 -31.25 -29.31
N ALA A 110 -16.39 -32.14 -28.69
CA ALA A 110 -17.78 -32.43 -29.06
C ALA A 110 -18.83 -31.82 -28.12
N ASN A 111 -18.45 -30.87 -27.27
CA ASN A 111 -19.33 -30.29 -26.23
C ASN A 111 -19.87 -31.40 -25.32
N ASP A 112 -18.99 -32.18 -24.73
CA ASP A 112 -19.32 -33.32 -23.88
C ASP A 112 -18.23 -33.53 -22.81
N TYR A 113 -18.49 -34.35 -21.79
CA TYR A 113 -17.55 -34.65 -20.70
C TYR A 113 -16.22 -35.18 -21.25
N ILE A 114 -15.08 -34.88 -20.62
CA ILE A 114 -13.84 -35.61 -20.96
C ILE A 114 -13.95 -37.02 -20.38
N PHE A 115 -14.34 -37.12 -19.11
CA PHE A 115 -14.54 -38.40 -18.43
C PHE A 115 -15.86 -38.47 -17.69
N THR A 116 -16.50 -39.64 -17.74
CA THR A 116 -17.64 -39.98 -16.89
C THR A 116 -17.40 -41.30 -16.16
N PHE A 117 -17.83 -41.35 -14.90
CA PHE A 117 -17.54 -42.46 -14.00
C PHE A 117 -18.82 -42.98 -13.34
N GLY A 118 -19.02 -44.30 -13.39
CA GLY A 118 -20.18 -45.00 -12.81
C GLY A 118 -19.80 -46.13 -11.86
N VAL A 119 -18.61 -46.06 -11.24
CA VAL A 119 -17.92 -47.15 -10.53
C VAL A 119 -17.38 -46.72 -9.17
N ASP A 120 -17.01 -47.69 -8.31
CA ASP A 120 -16.86 -47.46 -6.86
C ASP A 120 -15.54 -46.77 -6.41
N LEU A 121 -14.47 -46.74 -7.22
CA LEU A 121 -13.18 -46.13 -6.84
C LEU A 121 -12.31 -45.77 -8.06
N TRP A 122 -11.72 -44.57 -8.09
CA TRP A 122 -10.71 -44.17 -9.09
C TRP A 122 -9.79 -43.05 -8.59
N ALA A 123 -8.57 -43.00 -9.14
CA ALA A 123 -7.62 -41.92 -8.88
C ALA A 123 -7.04 -41.35 -10.18
N MET A 124 -6.85 -40.04 -10.22
CA MET A 124 -6.21 -39.32 -11.31
C MET A 124 -5.12 -38.42 -10.75
N SER A 125 -3.96 -38.42 -11.40
CA SER A 125 -2.87 -37.54 -11.01
C SER A 125 -2.05 -37.00 -12.17
N GLY A 126 -1.51 -35.79 -12.02
CA GLY A 126 -0.51 -35.24 -12.94
C GLY A 126 -1.03 -34.94 -14.35
N LEU A 127 -2.32 -34.70 -14.53
CA LEU A 127 -2.93 -34.39 -15.82
C LEU A 127 -3.46 -32.95 -15.86
N THR A 128 -3.47 -32.37 -17.06
CA THR A 128 -4.22 -31.14 -17.36
C THR A 128 -5.48 -31.49 -18.13
N LEU A 129 -6.62 -31.05 -17.64
CA LEU A 129 -7.90 -31.09 -18.34
C LEU A 129 -8.26 -29.64 -18.72
N ALA A 130 -8.57 -29.42 -19.99
CA ALA A 130 -8.80 -28.07 -20.47
C ALA A 130 -9.72 -27.99 -21.68
N ASN A 131 -10.33 -26.83 -21.87
CA ASN A 131 -11.11 -26.46 -23.05
C ASN A 131 -12.23 -27.46 -23.37
N SER A 132 -12.94 -27.94 -22.34
CA SER A 132 -14.23 -28.61 -22.54
C SER A 132 -15.33 -27.61 -22.93
N ALA A 133 -15.09 -26.78 -23.95
CA ALA A 133 -15.95 -25.66 -24.32
C ALA A 133 -16.58 -25.81 -25.71
N GLY A 134 -17.89 -25.56 -25.77
CA GLY A 134 -18.61 -25.29 -27.01
C GLY A 134 -18.14 -24.02 -27.70
N GLY A 135 -18.20 -24.06 -29.04
CA GLY A 135 -17.60 -23.07 -29.94
C GLY A 135 -17.70 -21.60 -29.50
N ILE A 136 -16.53 -20.98 -29.44
CA ILE A 136 -16.27 -19.56 -29.17
C ILE A 136 -17.12 -18.66 -30.07
N TYR A 137 -18.04 -17.87 -29.49
CA TYR A 137 -18.54 -16.65 -30.12
C TYR A 137 -18.00 -15.43 -29.38
N TRP A 138 -17.20 -14.65 -30.09
CA TRP A 138 -16.54 -13.45 -29.64
C TRP A 138 -17.53 -12.40 -29.09
N ILE A 139 -17.45 -12.07 -27.80
CA ILE A 139 -17.64 -10.68 -27.37
C ILE A 139 -16.26 -10.06 -27.26
N THR A 140 -15.88 -9.34 -28.31
CA THR A 140 -14.72 -8.46 -28.27
C THR A 140 -15.05 -7.28 -27.36
N SER A 141 -14.12 -6.99 -26.45
CA SER A 141 -14.15 -5.95 -25.41
C SER A 141 -14.91 -6.29 -24.12
N VAL A 142 -14.16 -6.81 -23.15
CA VAL A 142 -14.35 -6.40 -21.76
C VAL A 142 -13.06 -5.70 -21.35
N SER A 143 -13.12 -4.36 -21.29
CA SER A 143 -12.06 -3.56 -20.69
C SER A 143 -12.11 -3.72 -19.16
N PRO A 144 -11.00 -3.47 -18.42
CA PRO A 144 -10.88 -3.80 -17.00
C PRO A 144 -11.73 -2.95 -16.03
N ASN A 145 -12.70 -2.17 -16.52
CA ASN A 145 -13.54 -1.30 -15.72
C ASN A 145 -15.00 -1.45 -16.13
N HIS A 146 -15.81 -2.13 -15.32
CA HIS A 146 -17.27 -1.94 -15.36
C HIS A 146 -17.89 -2.12 -13.98
N ALA A 147 -17.99 -1.00 -13.28
CA ALA A 147 -19.13 -0.72 -12.44
C ALA A 147 -20.24 -0.14 -13.34
N VAL A 148 -21.48 -0.59 -13.11
CA VAL A 148 -22.76 -0.08 -13.66
C VAL A 148 -23.04 -0.42 -15.13
N LEU A 149 -24.06 -1.25 -15.37
CA LEU A 149 -25.11 -0.95 -16.35
C LEU A 149 -26.40 -1.73 -16.05
N ASP A 150 -27.45 -0.95 -16.00
CA ASP A 150 -28.85 -1.24 -15.73
C ASP A 150 -29.57 -1.81 -16.96
N SER A 151 -30.69 -2.49 -16.72
CA SER A 151 -31.74 -2.97 -17.64
C SER A 151 -31.66 -2.63 -19.15
N VAL A 152 -31.56 -3.61 -20.08
CA VAL A 152 -32.22 -3.64 -21.42
C VAL A 152 -32.23 -5.10 -21.99
N VAL A 153 -33.44 -5.67 -22.12
CA VAL A 153 -33.99 -6.54 -23.20
C VAL A 153 -33.10 -7.63 -23.85
N PHE A 154 -33.41 -8.91 -23.56
CA PHE A 154 -33.15 -10.04 -24.47
C PHE A 154 -34.47 -10.48 -25.11
N ASP A 155 -34.67 -10.14 -26.38
CA ASP A 155 -35.63 -10.78 -27.27
C ASP A 155 -34.87 -11.31 -28.51
N HIS A 156 -35.26 -12.50 -28.96
CA HIS A 156 -34.91 -13.16 -30.22
C HIS A 156 -33.47 -13.64 -30.45
N ILE A 157 -33.22 -14.95 -30.22
CA ILE A 157 -32.93 -15.95 -31.28
C ILE A 157 -33.47 -17.32 -30.82
N LYS A 158 -34.51 -17.84 -31.49
CA LYS A 158 -34.95 -19.24 -31.38
C LYS A 158 -34.11 -20.09 -32.34
N GLN A 159 -33.36 -21.07 -31.84
CA GLN A 159 -32.80 -22.15 -32.64
C GLN A 159 -33.44 -23.49 -32.26
N THR A 160 -33.90 -24.22 -33.27
CA THR A 160 -34.74 -25.41 -33.18
C THR A 160 -33.91 -26.70 -33.24
N ALA A 161 -33.39 -27.16 -32.10
CA ALA A 161 -33.07 -28.58 -31.82
C ALA A 161 -32.71 -28.73 -30.33
N PRO A 162 -33.26 -29.71 -29.59
CA PRO A 162 -32.94 -29.91 -28.18
C PRO A 162 -31.61 -30.66 -28.03
N LEU A 163 -30.64 -30.07 -27.33
CA LEU A 163 -29.46 -30.77 -26.80
C LEU A 163 -29.74 -31.11 -25.33
N THR A 164 -29.46 -32.35 -24.94
CA THR A 164 -29.72 -32.89 -23.59
C THR A 164 -28.40 -33.12 -22.86
N SER A 165 -28.28 -32.58 -21.64
CA SER A 165 -27.21 -32.70 -20.62
C SER A 165 -26.07 -31.66 -20.63
N GLY A 166 -25.75 -31.13 -19.44
CA GLY A 166 -24.81 -30.04 -19.17
C GLY A 166 -23.33 -30.41 -19.21
N LEU A 167 -22.49 -29.39 -19.38
CA LEU A 167 -21.07 -29.49 -19.76
C LEU A 167 -20.12 -29.37 -18.54
N HIS A 168 -19.42 -30.45 -18.20
CA HIS A 168 -18.38 -30.49 -17.15
C HIS A 168 -17.17 -31.31 -17.65
N ALA A 169 -15.93 -30.96 -17.28
CA ALA A 169 -14.77 -31.81 -17.67
C ALA A 169 -14.88 -33.22 -17.06
N VAL A 170 -15.40 -33.31 -15.82
CA VAL A 170 -15.50 -34.55 -15.03
C VAL A 170 -16.82 -34.63 -14.25
N TYR A 171 -17.47 -35.80 -14.27
CA TYR A 171 -18.69 -36.07 -13.48
C TYR A 171 -18.55 -37.29 -12.54
N ASN A 172 -18.73 -37.06 -11.23
CA ASN A 172 -18.77 -38.09 -10.19
C ASN A 172 -20.20 -38.45 -9.81
N SER A 173 -20.75 -39.49 -10.43
CA SER A 173 -22.11 -39.94 -10.09
C SER A 173 -22.16 -40.92 -8.92
N ARG A 174 -21.06 -41.66 -8.66
CA ARG A 174 -20.96 -42.76 -7.68
C ARG A 174 -19.50 -43.01 -7.27
N GLY A 175 -19.30 -43.53 -6.07
CA GLY A 175 -17.99 -43.98 -5.59
C GLY A 175 -17.09 -42.85 -5.06
N THR A 176 -15.81 -43.18 -4.87
CA THR A 176 -14.78 -42.22 -4.45
C THR A 176 -13.88 -41.83 -5.62
N MET A 177 -13.74 -40.52 -5.85
CA MET A 177 -12.81 -39.90 -6.79
C MET A 177 -11.64 -39.26 -6.05
N ASP A 178 -10.41 -39.63 -6.41
CA ASP A 178 -9.18 -39.02 -5.91
C ASP A 178 -8.45 -38.24 -7.02
N ILE A 179 -8.44 -36.92 -6.99
CA ILE A 179 -7.69 -36.04 -7.90
C ILE A 179 -6.47 -35.47 -7.18
N LYS A 180 -5.27 -35.67 -7.74
CA LYS A 180 -4.01 -35.26 -7.10
C LYS A 180 -3.07 -34.60 -8.11
N PHE A 181 -2.58 -33.39 -7.85
CA PHE A 181 -1.61 -32.74 -8.76
C PHE A 181 -2.14 -32.54 -10.19
N CYS A 182 -3.43 -32.25 -10.35
CA CYS A 182 -4.03 -31.98 -11.66
C CYS A 182 -4.25 -30.48 -11.88
N VAL A 183 -4.41 -30.09 -13.15
CA VAL A 183 -4.82 -28.73 -13.55
C VAL A 183 -6.13 -28.83 -14.32
N PHE A 184 -7.11 -28.02 -13.94
CA PHE A 184 -8.36 -27.79 -14.66
C PHE A 184 -8.37 -26.34 -15.12
N SER A 185 -8.37 -26.11 -16.43
CA SER A 185 -8.17 -24.76 -16.95
C SER A 185 -8.97 -24.46 -18.22
N ASN A 186 -9.55 -23.26 -18.27
CA ASN A 186 -10.35 -22.78 -19.40
C ASN A 186 -11.48 -23.75 -19.77
N ASP A 187 -12.11 -24.38 -18.77
CA ASP A 187 -13.33 -25.13 -18.97
C ASP A 187 -14.51 -24.14 -18.93
N ASP A 188 -15.10 -23.88 -20.10
CA ASP A 188 -16.21 -22.93 -20.27
C ASP A 188 -17.53 -23.66 -20.48
N ASN A 189 -18.45 -23.55 -19.51
CA ASN A 189 -19.83 -24.01 -19.63
C ASN A 189 -20.70 -22.85 -20.14
N ILE A 190 -20.94 -22.82 -21.45
CA ILE A 190 -21.74 -21.84 -22.18
C ILE A 190 -22.99 -22.54 -22.76
N ASP A 191 -24.18 -22.27 -22.20
CA ASP A 191 -25.45 -22.74 -22.74
C ASP A 191 -26.26 -21.60 -23.37
N ASN A 192 -26.73 -21.84 -24.59
CA ASN A 192 -27.52 -20.89 -25.36
C ASN A 192 -29.04 -21.01 -25.05
N GLN A 193 -29.58 -22.01 -24.35
CA GLN A 193 -31.05 -22.14 -24.28
C GLN A 193 -31.62 -22.85 -23.02
N ASN A 194 -32.06 -22.07 -22.02
CA ASN A 194 -33.19 -22.36 -21.13
C ASN A 194 -33.24 -23.70 -20.33
N PHE A 195 -32.12 -24.35 -20.00
CA PHE A 195 -32.16 -25.52 -19.09
C PHE A 195 -31.67 -25.21 -17.67
N LEU A 196 -32.46 -25.63 -16.67
CA LEU A 196 -32.21 -25.51 -15.23
C LEU A 196 -31.21 -26.55 -14.68
N GLU A 197 -30.37 -27.18 -15.53
CA GLU A 197 -29.61 -28.39 -15.18
C GLU A 197 -28.08 -28.29 -15.34
N ASN A 198 -27.51 -27.15 -15.74
CA ASN A 198 -26.05 -27.02 -16.00
C ASN A 198 -25.27 -26.49 -14.77
N ARG A 199 -24.43 -27.34 -14.14
CA ARG A 199 -23.89 -27.11 -12.77
C ARG A 199 -22.40 -27.54 -12.60
N GLY A 200 -21.41 -26.63 -12.65
CA GLY A 200 -19.99 -26.92 -12.30
C GLY A 200 -18.92 -27.04 -13.41
N ALA A 201 -18.44 -25.99 -14.07
CA ALA A 201 -17.71 -26.11 -15.36
C ALA A 201 -16.53 -27.12 -15.41
N ALA A 202 -15.73 -27.28 -14.34
CA ALA A 202 -14.68 -28.30 -14.31
C ALA A 202 -15.15 -29.65 -13.73
N ILE A 203 -15.77 -29.66 -12.54
CA ILE A 203 -16.18 -30.89 -11.85
C ILE A 203 -17.60 -30.76 -11.30
N GLN A 204 -18.43 -31.76 -11.57
CA GLN A 204 -19.66 -32.02 -10.82
C GLN A 204 -19.50 -33.27 -9.94
N ASN A 205 -19.81 -33.14 -8.65
CA ASN A 205 -19.71 -34.22 -7.67
C ASN A 205 -21.03 -34.49 -6.93
N ASP A 206 -21.58 -35.69 -7.16
CA ASP A 206 -22.77 -36.20 -6.46
C ASP A 206 -22.43 -37.36 -5.50
N SER A 207 -21.15 -37.72 -5.35
CA SER A 207 -20.67 -38.79 -4.46
C SER A 207 -19.47 -38.33 -3.60
N THR A 208 -18.41 -39.14 -3.45
CA THR A 208 -17.22 -38.75 -2.66
C THR A 208 -16.10 -38.26 -3.55
N LEU A 209 -15.60 -37.04 -3.31
CA LEU A 209 -14.52 -36.41 -4.05
C LEU A 209 -13.40 -35.95 -3.10
N ASN A 210 -12.15 -36.28 -3.43
CA ASN A 210 -10.95 -35.78 -2.79
C ASN A 210 -10.09 -35.07 -3.84
N VAL A 211 -9.84 -33.78 -3.66
CA VAL A 211 -8.98 -32.95 -4.50
C VAL A 211 -7.78 -32.51 -3.68
N ILE A 212 -6.57 -32.88 -4.09
CA ILE A 212 -5.34 -32.60 -3.34
C ILE A 212 -4.30 -31.98 -4.28
N ASN A 213 -3.61 -30.92 -3.83
CA ASN A 213 -2.52 -30.28 -4.59
C ASN A 213 -2.87 -29.94 -6.05
N SER A 214 -4.11 -29.57 -6.35
CA SER A 214 -4.58 -29.33 -7.71
C SER A 214 -4.89 -27.86 -7.96
N LEU A 215 -4.89 -27.43 -9.21
CA LEU A 215 -5.15 -26.05 -9.63
C LEU A 215 -6.39 -25.99 -10.53
N PHE A 216 -7.34 -25.12 -10.18
CA PHE A 216 -8.51 -24.78 -10.98
C PHE A 216 -8.38 -23.31 -11.39
N VAL A 217 -8.11 -23.04 -12.66
CA VAL A 217 -7.77 -21.69 -13.11
C VAL A 217 -8.54 -21.26 -14.34
N SER A 218 -9.09 -20.05 -14.32
CA SER A 218 -9.75 -19.44 -15.47
C SER A 218 -10.90 -20.27 -16.04
N ASN A 219 -11.62 -21.02 -15.21
CA ASN A 219 -12.81 -21.74 -15.64
C ASN A 219 -14.02 -20.81 -15.62
N HIS A 220 -14.97 -21.02 -16.53
CA HIS A 220 -16.14 -20.16 -16.68
C HIS A 220 -17.44 -20.96 -16.67
N SER A 221 -18.44 -20.51 -15.91
CA SER A 221 -19.80 -21.06 -15.95
C SER A 221 -20.81 -19.95 -16.18
N GLN A 222 -21.75 -20.16 -17.10
CA GLN A 222 -22.88 -19.23 -17.31
C GLN A 222 -23.99 -19.34 -16.25
N PHE A 223 -23.91 -20.29 -15.33
CA PHE A 223 -24.88 -20.43 -14.25
C PHE A 223 -24.16 -20.55 -12.92
N GLU A 224 -23.92 -21.78 -12.46
CA GLU A 224 -23.46 -22.08 -11.11
C GLU A 224 -22.09 -22.80 -11.15
N ALA A 225 -21.25 -22.52 -10.15
CA ALA A 225 -19.92 -23.09 -9.93
C ALA A 225 -19.00 -23.10 -11.17
N ALA A 226 -18.05 -22.17 -11.23
CA ALA A 226 -17.11 -22.17 -12.34
C ALA A 226 -16.06 -23.29 -12.24
N ALA A 227 -15.76 -23.84 -11.05
CA ALA A 227 -14.82 -24.94 -10.93
C ALA A 227 -15.46 -26.21 -10.37
N LEU A 228 -16.06 -26.17 -9.18
CA LEU A 228 -16.57 -27.37 -8.51
C LEU A 228 -18.02 -27.19 -8.05
N TYR A 229 -18.90 -28.06 -8.54
CA TYR A 229 -20.26 -28.20 -8.04
C TYR A 229 -20.38 -29.45 -7.18
N ASN A 230 -20.82 -29.30 -5.92
CA ASN A 230 -20.89 -30.39 -4.97
C ASN A 230 -22.31 -30.57 -4.41
N THR A 231 -22.88 -31.76 -4.60
CA THR A 231 -24.08 -32.24 -3.88
C THR A 231 -23.77 -33.43 -2.96
N GLY A 232 -22.61 -34.08 -3.14
CA GLY A 232 -22.09 -35.16 -2.31
C GLY A 232 -21.12 -34.71 -1.20
N THR A 233 -20.09 -35.51 -0.93
CA THR A 233 -19.00 -35.16 0.00
C THR A 233 -17.76 -34.77 -0.80
N ALA A 234 -17.25 -33.55 -0.61
CA ALA A 234 -16.02 -33.07 -1.22
C ALA A 234 -14.99 -32.63 -0.18
N THR A 235 -13.75 -33.11 -0.31
CA THR A 235 -12.59 -32.65 0.45
C THR A 235 -11.58 -32.03 -0.51
N VAL A 236 -11.31 -30.74 -0.35
CA VAL A 236 -10.31 -29.97 -1.10
C VAL A 236 -9.16 -29.65 -0.16
N ALA A 237 -7.96 -30.11 -0.48
CA ALA A 237 -6.77 -29.92 0.35
C ALA A 237 -5.59 -29.40 -0.46
N ASP A 238 -4.82 -28.47 0.10
CA ASP A 238 -3.53 -28.04 -0.47
C ASP A 238 -3.63 -27.51 -1.92
N SER A 239 -4.81 -27.04 -2.33
CA SER A 239 -5.20 -26.76 -3.73
C SER A 239 -5.47 -25.27 -3.98
N GLN A 240 -5.55 -24.88 -5.26
CA GLN A 240 -5.73 -23.49 -5.69
C GLN A 240 -6.93 -23.34 -6.63
N PHE A 241 -7.72 -22.29 -6.42
CA PHE A 241 -8.84 -21.88 -7.30
C PHE A 241 -8.63 -20.42 -7.67
N GLU A 242 -8.17 -20.16 -8.90
CA GLU A 242 -7.70 -18.86 -9.34
C GLU A 242 -8.51 -18.33 -10.53
N ASN A 243 -9.07 -17.13 -10.41
CA ASN A 243 -9.71 -16.41 -11.51
C ASN A 243 -10.84 -17.19 -12.23
N ASN A 244 -11.58 -18.02 -11.50
CA ASN A 244 -12.76 -18.69 -12.05
C ASN A 244 -13.98 -17.75 -11.99
N ALA A 245 -14.86 -17.83 -12.98
CA ALA A 245 -15.96 -16.88 -13.14
C ALA A 245 -17.31 -17.59 -13.38
N ALA A 246 -18.25 -17.47 -12.46
CA ALA A 246 -19.64 -17.89 -12.64
C ALA A 246 -20.53 -16.67 -12.92
N PHE A 247 -21.58 -16.82 -13.72
CA PHE A 247 -22.52 -15.72 -13.94
C PHE A 247 -23.53 -15.54 -12.79
N LEU A 248 -23.99 -16.63 -12.18
CA LEU A 248 -24.90 -16.60 -11.02
C LEU A 248 -24.11 -16.86 -9.73
N ASP A 249 -23.93 -18.11 -9.31
CA ASP A 249 -23.55 -18.39 -7.93
C ASP A 249 -22.26 -19.23 -7.85
N GLY A 250 -21.41 -18.95 -6.86
CA GLY A 250 -20.22 -19.73 -6.54
C GLY A 250 -19.09 -19.55 -7.56
N GLY A 251 -18.34 -18.46 -7.44
CA GLY A 251 -17.32 -18.09 -8.44
C GLY A 251 -16.22 -19.14 -8.60
N ALA A 252 -15.95 -19.95 -7.57
CA ALA A 252 -15.14 -21.16 -7.68
C ALA A 252 -15.95 -22.42 -7.34
N ILE A 253 -16.58 -22.45 -6.17
CA ILE A 253 -17.20 -23.67 -5.63
C ILE A 253 -18.65 -23.39 -5.23
N MET A 254 -19.55 -24.30 -5.59
CA MET A 254 -20.91 -24.34 -5.06
C MET A 254 -21.14 -25.63 -4.27
N ASN A 255 -21.70 -25.48 -3.09
CA ASN A 255 -22.24 -26.57 -2.28
C ASN A 255 -23.78 -26.50 -2.29
N ASP A 256 -24.44 -27.57 -2.70
CA ASP A 256 -25.90 -27.63 -2.82
C ASP A 256 -26.46 -28.90 -2.13
N GLY A 257 -27.76 -28.91 -1.85
CA GLY A 257 -28.46 -30.02 -1.21
C GLY A 257 -27.83 -30.42 0.13
N ALA A 258 -27.80 -31.73 0.40
CA ALA A 258 -27.16 -32.28 1.61
C ALA A 258 -25.62 -32.31 1.53
N GLY A 259 -25.01 -31.57 0.59
CA GLY A 259 -23.59 -31.59 0.30
C GLY A 259 -22.73 -31.21 1.50
N VAL A 260 -21.62 -31.92 1.67
CA VAL A 260 -20.59 -31.66 2.68
C VAL A 260 -19.30 -31.25 1.99
N LEU A 261 -18.88 -30.01 2.18
CA LEU A 261 -17.65 -29.46 1.64
C LEU A 261 -16.64 -29.21 2.77
N THR A 262 -15.44 -29.75 2.64
CA THR A 262 -14.29 -29.39 3.47
C THR A 262 -13.18 -28.81 2.59
N VAL A 263 -12.77 -27.57 2.85
CA VAL A 263 -11.63 -26.92 2.22
C VAL A 263 -10.55 -26.73 3.28
N GLN A 264 -9.34 -27.23 3.03
CA GLN A 264 -8.22 -27.13 3.96
C GLN A 264 -6.91 -26.74 3.27
N ARG A 265 -6.09 -25.90 3.91
CA ARG A 265 -4.76 -25.47 3.40
C ARG A 265 -4.77 -25.03 1.93
N SER A 266 -5.86 -24.41 1.49
CA SER A 266 -6.07 -24.06 0.09
C SER A 266 -6.15 -22.55 -0.11
N GLU A 267 -5.92 -22.09 -1.34
CA GLU A 267 -6.04 -20.67 -1.70
C GLU A 267 -7.12 -20.49 -2.77
N ILE A 268 -8.12 -19.65 -2.50
CA ILE A 268 -9.21 -19.34 -3.42
C ILE A 268 -9.18 -17.85 -3.71
N THR A 269 -8.71 -17.47 -4.91
CA THR A 269 -8.40 -16.07 -5.22
C THR A 269 -8.86 -15.58 -6.57
N GLY A 270 -9.31 -14.33 -6.64
CA GLY A 270 -9.63 -13.68 -7.91
C GLY A 270 -10.91 -14.21 -8.58
N ASN A 271 -11.70 -15.03 -7.89
CA ASN A 271 -12.89 -15.63 -8.46
C ASN A 271 -14.07 -14.64 -8.44
N THR A 272 -14.96 -14.77 -9.40
CA THR A 272 -16.05 -13.81 -9.62
C THR A 272 -17.40 -14.51 -9.81
N ALA A 273 -18.44 -14.02 -9.14
CA ALA A 273 -19.82 -14.48 -9.31
C ALA A 273 -20.83 -13.34 -9.07
N ARG A 274 -22.13 -13.61 -9.21
CA ARG A 274 -23.20 -12.73 -8.70
C ARG A 274 -23.24 -12.80 -7.18
N ASP A 275 -23.32 -14.02 -6.63
CA ASP A 275 -23.34 -14.33 -5.19
C ASP A 275 -22.23 -15.33 -4.84
N GLY A 276 -21.57 -15.14 -3.68
CA GLY A 276 -20.51 -16.05 -3.24
C GLY A 276 -19.30 -16.03 -4.19
N GLY A 277 -18.55 -14.92 -4.20
CA GLY A 277 -17.47 -14.70 -5.17
C GLY A 277 -16.43 -15.83 -5.21
N ALA A 278 -16.21 -16.53 -4.10
CA ALA A 278 -15.44 -17.78 -4.02
C ALA A 278 -16.35 -19.00 -3.84
N ILE A 279 -17.07 -19.07 -2.72
CA ILE A 279 -17.88 -20.23 -2.32
C ILE A 279 -19.33 -19.79 -2.09
N VAL A 280 -20.28 -20.59 -2.56
CA VAL A 280 -21.70 -20.43 -2.22
C VAL A 280 -22.27 -21.72 -1.62
N ASP A 281 -23.15 -21.61 -0.61
CA ASP A 281 -23.87 -22.74 0.01
C ASP A 281 -25.39 -22.48 0.06
N VAL A 282 -26.16 -23.13 -0.82
CA VAL A 282 -27.50 -22.66 -1.22
C VAL A 282 -28.67 -23.31 -0.45
N SER A 283 -28.58 -24.58 -0.03
CA SER A 283 -29.78 -25.34 0.36
C SER A 283 -30.14 -25.32 1.87
N GLY A 284 -29.31 -24.72 2.72
CA GLY A 284 -29.52 -24.70 4.18
C GLY A 284 -29.30 -26.03 4.91
N THR A 285 -29.20 -27.16 4.20
CA THR A 285 -29.11 -28.51 4.82
C THR A 285 -27.69 -29.08 4.86
N GLY A 286 -26.86 -28.71 3.89
CA GLY A 286 -25.45 -29.08 3.78
C GLY A 286 -24.54 -28.44 4.83
N LYS A 287 -23.23 -28.67 4.72
CA LYS A 287 -22.21 -28.15 5.64
C LYS A 287 -20.98 -27.71 4.86
N VAL A 288 -20.49 -26.52 5.15
CA VAL A 288 -19.21 -26.02 4.65
C VAL A 288 -18.24 -25.83 5.80
N THR A 289 -17.09 -26.48 5.71
CA THR A 289 -15.95 -26.27 6.61
C THR A 289 -14.78 -25.75 5.80
N VAL A 290 -14.29 -24.58 6.17
CA VAL A 290 -13.02 -24.04 5.67
C VAL A 290 -12.05 -24.01 6.84
N ARG A 291 -10.81 -24.40 6.59
CA ARG A 291 -9.75 -24.28 7.58
C ARG A 291 -8.37 -24.06 7.01
N GLU A 292 -7.54 -23.34 7.74
CA GLU A 292 -6.11 -23.13 7.42
C GLU A 292 -5.91 -22.55 6.01
N SER A 293 -6.90 -21.84 5.48
CA SER A 293 -6.99 -21.46 4.08
C SER A 293 -6.99 -19.95 3.89
N PHE A 294 -6.58 -19.53 2.70
CA PHE A 294 -6.64 -18.14 2.27
C PHE A 294 -7.76 -17.95 1.25
N ILE A 295 -8.66 -17.00 1.50
CA ILE A 295 -9.71 -16.64 0.57
C ILE A 295 -9.65 -15.14 0.33
N GLY A 296 -9.16 -14.72 -0.83
CA GLY A 296 -8.89 -13.31 -1.06
C GLY A 296 -9.15 -12.82 -2.47
N THR A 297 -9.35 -11.51 -2.62
CA THR A 297 -9.57 -10.85 -3.91
C THR A 297 -10.71 -11.45 -4.75
N ASN A 298 -11.70 -12.08 -4.13
CA ASN A 298 -12.89 -12.60 -4.82
C ASN A 298 -13.98 -11.53 -4.87
N THR A 299 -14.84 -11.59 -5.89
CA THR A 299 -15.83 -10.55 -6.15
C THR A 299 -17.23 -11.12 -6.38
N ALA A 300 -18.18 -10.70 -5.54
CA ALA A 300 -19.63 -10.81 -5.80
C ALA A 300 -20.10 -9.51 -6.47
N THR A 301 -20.40 -9.58 -7.75
CA THR A 301 -20.59 -8.41 -8.64
C THR A 301 -21.90 -7.66 -8.41
N VAL A 302 -22.94 -8.36 -7.97
CA VAL A 302 -24.29 -7.79 -7.76
C VAL A 302 -24.84 -8.14 -6.38
N GLY A 303 -24.49 -9.32 -5.88
CA GLY A 303 -25.08 -9.89 -4.69
C GLY A 303 -24.16 -9.90 -3.48
N ILE A 304 -24.28 -10.97 -2.70
CA ILE A 304 -23.79 -11.06 -1.33
C ILE A 304 -22.57 -11.99 -1.21
N GLY A 305 -21.82 -11.84 -0.12
CA GLY A 305 -20.74 -12.77 0.23
C GLY A 305 -19.57 -12.69 -0.74
N GLY A 306 -18.78 -11.62 -0.66
CA GLY A 306 -17.70 -11.34 -1.62
C GLY A 306 -16.69 -12.48 -1.70
N ALA A 307 -16.47 -13.20 -0.60
CA ALA A 307 -15.84 -14.51 -0.61
C ALA A 307 -16.87 -15.64 -0.43
N ILE A 308 -17.58 -15.69 0.69
CA ILE A 308 -18.52 -16.77 0.99
C ILE A 308 -19.92 -16.21 1.17
N SER A 309 -20.87 -16.73 0.40
CA SER A 309 -22.30 -16.61 0.69
C SER A 309 -22.78 -17.96 1.23
N GLY A 310 -23.15 -18.02 2.51
CA GLY A 310 -23.40 -19.27 3.19
C GLY A 310 -24.66 -19.27 4.04
N ASN A 311 -25.15 -20.47 4.35
CA ASN A 311 -26.17 -20.67 5.38
C ASN A 311 -25.54 -20.85 6.78
N GLN A 312 -26.36 -21.10 7.79
CA GLN A 312 -25.93 -21.18 9.19
C GLN A 312 -25.14 -22.45 9.58
N LYS A 313 -24.70 -23.33 8.67
CA LYS A 313 -23.78 -24.47 8.96
C LYS A 313 -22.37 -24.25 8.39
N LEU A 314 -21.89 -23.01 8.52
CA LEU A 314 -20.55 -22.60 8.12
C LEU A 314 -19.57 -22.68 9.28
N ASN A 315 -18.46 -23.40 9.08
CA ASN A 315 -17.35 -23.49 10.02
C ASN A 315 -16.08 -22.91 9.39
N LEU A 316 -15.56 -21.82 9.95
CA LEU A 316 -14.32 -21.17 9.52
C LEU A 316 -13.31 -21.23 10.66
N ILE A 317 -12.12 -21.78 10.41
CA ILE A 317 -11.12 -22.10 11.44
C ILE A 317 -9.72 -21.79 10.92
N ASN A 318 -8.96 -20.92 11.59
CA ASN A 318 -7.59 -20.58 11.17
C ASN A 318 -7.50 -20.06 9.72
N ASP A 319 -8.51 -19.31 9.28
CA ASP A 319 -8.60 -18.80 7.91
C ASP A 319 -8.27 -17.31 7.83
N THR A 320 -7.73 -16.89 6.68
CA THR A 320 -7.56 -15.47 6.37
C THR A 320 -8.43 -15.07 5.18
N PHE A 321 -9.27 -14.05 5.36
CA PHE A 321 -10.10 -13.43 4.33
C PHE A 321 -9.62 -12.02 4.03
N SER A 322 -9.19 -11.76 2.80
CA SER A 322 -8.62 -10.44 2.47
C SER A 322 -8.91 -9.94 1.07
N GLY A 323 -9.30 -8.67 0.95
CA GLY A 323 -9.48 -8.03 -0.36
C GLY A 323 -10.74 -8.48 -1.11
N ASN A 324 -11.66 -9.20 -0.47
CA ASN A 324 -12.89 -9.66 -1.12
C ASN A 324 -13.91 -8.52 -1.22
N THR A 325 -14.72 -8.52 -2.27
CA THR A 325 -15.66 -7.43 -2.57
C THR A 325 -17.05 -7.97 -2.84
N ALA A 326 -18.07 -7.40 -2.18
CA ALA A 326 -19.48 -7.64 -2.47
C ALA A 326 -20.19 -6.34 -2.83
N ALA A 327 -21.15 -6.39 -3.74
CA ALA A 327 -21.97 -5.22 -4.08
C ALA A 327 -23.01 -4.90 -3.01
N THR A 328 -23.52 -5.88 -2.25
CA THR A 328 -24.53 -5.66 -1.20
C THR A 328 -23.98 -5.94 0.20
N ASN A 329 -23.95 -7.19 0.63
CA ASN A 329 -23.73 -7.56 2.02
C ASN A 329 -22.54 -8.53 2.15
N GLY A 330 -21.80 -8.42 3.26
CA GLY A 330 -20.79 -9.42 3.63
C GLY A 330 -19.60 -9.44 2.68
N GLY A 331 -18.71 -8.45 2.77
CA GLY A 331 -17.59 -8.35 1.83
C GLY A 331 -16.66 -9.56 1.88
N ALA A 332 -16.44 -10.14 3.07
CA ALA A 332 -15.86 -11.48 3.20
C ALA A 332 -16.96 -12.55 3.26
N VAL A 333 -17.86 -12.46 4.25
CA VAL A 333 -18.83 -13.52 4.53
C VAL A 333 -20.22 -12.93 4.69
N ASP A 334 -21.18 -13.52 4.00
CA ASP A 334 -22.61 -13.26 4.19
C ASP A 334 -23.32 -14.49 4.75
N LEU A 335 -24.21 -14.24 5.73
CA LEU A 335 -25.03 -15.24 6.42
C LEU A 335 -26.52 -14.84 6.46
N GLU A 336 -27.18 -14.78 5.30
CA GLU A 336 -28.63 -14.60 5.17
C GLU A 336 -29.39 -15.95 5.07
N GLY A 337 -30.30 -16.27 6.02
CA GLY A 337 -31.30 -17.36 5.87
C GLY A 337 -31.56 -18.35 7.06
N SER A 338 -32.82 -18.79 7.19
CA SER A 338 -33.51 -19.84 8.02
C SER A 338 -33.05 -20.16 9.47
N PRO A 339 -33.95 -20.23 10.48
CA PRO A 339 -33.63 -20.24 11.92
C PRO A 339 -33.02 -21.53 12.54
N ALA A 340 -32.51 -22.49 11.75
CA ALA A 340 -32.03 -23.78 12.25
C ALA A 340 -30.55 -24.07 11.92
N GLY A 341 -29.61 -23.57 12.72
CA GLY A 341 -28.16 -23.85 12.61
C GLY A 341 -27.29 -22.81 13.34
N ASN A 342 -26.01 -23.11 13.61
CA ASN A 342 -25.04 -22.18 14.19
C ASN A 342 -23.81 -22.07 13.29
N ALA A 343 -23.45 -20.85 12.86
CA ALA A 343 -22.18 -20.60 12.19
C ALA A 343 -21.07 -20.41 13.24
N TYR A 344 -19.92 -21.06 13.02
CA TYR A 344 -18.76 -20.97 13.90
C TYR A 344 -17.58 -20.35 13.16
N ILE A 345 -17.12 -19.20 13.64
CA ILE A 345 -15.99 -18.46 13.08
C ILE A 345 -14.95 -18.34 14.20
N ARG A 346 -13.85 -19.08 14.09
CA ARG A 346 -12.85 -19.19 15.15
C ARG A 346 -11.45 -19.00 14.62
N HIS A 347 -10.65 -18.18 15.30
CA HIS A 347 -9.27 -17.93 14.86
C HIS A 347 -9.21 -17.48 13.40
N VAL A 348 -10.11 -16.58 13.00
CA VAL A 348 -10.16 -16.07 11.62
C VAL A 348 -9.66 -14.63 11.59
N THR A 349 -8.95 -14.26 10.53
CA THR A 349 -8.58 -12.87 10.25
C THR A 349 -9.30 -12.38 9.00
N MET A 350 -10.16 -11.38 9.13
CA MET A 350 -10.89 -10.74 8.03
C MET A 350 -10.54 -9.26 7.93
N THR A 351 -9.84 -8.87 6.86
CA THR A 351 -9.41 -7.47 6.65
C THR A 351 -9.41 -7.05 5.18
N ALA A 352 -9.44 -5.75 4.91
CA ALA A 352 -9.46 -5.19 3.56
C ALA A 352 -10.61 -5.69 2.66
N ASN A 353 -11.70 -6.21 3.24
CA ASN A 353 -12.87 -6.64 2.49
C ASN A 353 -13.86 -5.46 2.35
N THR A 354 -14.62 -5.43 1.26
CA THR A 354 -15.48 -4.30 0.88
C THR A 354 -16.90 -4.75 0.61
N ALA A 355 -17.89 -4.04 1.18
CA ALA A 355 -19.31 -4.22 0.87
C ALA A 355 -20.11 -2.93 1.07
N ASN A 356 -21.41 -2.92 0.74
CA ASN A 356 -22.30 -1.81 1.12
C ASN A 356 -22.77 -1.91 2.58
N ASN A 357 -22.84 -3.14 3.11
CA ASN A 357 -23.16 -3.42 4.51
C ASN A 357 -22.35 -4.63 5.00
N GLY A 358 -21.72 -4.55 6.18
CA GLY A 358 -20.95 -5.69 6.68
C GLY A 358 -19.69 -5.96 5.87
N GLY A 359 -18.79 -4.98 5.74
CA GLY A 359 -17.58 -5.09 4.91
C GLY A 359 -16.75 -6.35 5.20
N GLY A 360 -16.67 -6.76 6.47
CA GLY A 360 -16.20 -8.11 6.83
C GLY A 360 -17.33 -9.14 6.77
N ILE A 361 -18.23 -9.10 7.75
CA ILE A 361 -19.29 -10.10 7.94
C ILE A 361 -20.66 -9.42 7.97
N PHE A 362 -21.63 -9.95 7.24
CA PHE A 362 -23.04 -9.59 7.39
C PHE A 362 -23.86 -10.77 7.94
N VAL A 363 -24.86 -10.46 8.78
CA VAL A 363 -25.73 -11.44 9.44
C VAL A 363 -27.19 -10.98 9.36
N GLY A 364 -28.03 -11.72 8.64
CA GLY A 364 -29.44 -11.37 8.41
C GLY A 364 -30.46 -11.94 9.40
N GLY A 365 -30.04 -12.82 10.34
CA GLY A 365 -30.94 -13.46 11.31
C GLY A 365 -30.38 -14.71 12.02
N ALA A 366 -29.09 -14.99 11.82
CA ALA A 366 -28.40 -16.18 12.31
C ALA A 366 -27.77 -16.02 13.70
N ALA A 367 -27.67 -17.11 14.46
CA ALA A 367 -26.80 -17.16 15.63
C ALA A 367 -25.37 -17.42 15.18
N VAL A 368 -24.56 -16.37 15.12
CA VAL A 368 -23.14 -16.46 14.72
C VAL A 368 -22.25 -16.44 15.95
N ASN A 369 -21.44 -17.49 16.10
CA ASN A 369 -20.47 -17.60 17.18
C ASN A 369 -19.08 -17.24 16.65
N ILE A 370 -18.72 -15.96 16.82
CA ILE A 370 -17.37 -15.48 16.52
C ILE A 370 -16.54 -15.57 17.79
N ALA A 371 -15.39 -16.25 17.74
CA ALA A 371 -14.46 -16.31 18.86
C ALA A 371 -13.00 -16.22 18.41
N ASN A 372 -12.14 -15.63 19.24
CA ASN A 372 -10.70 -15.53 18.99
C ASN A 372 -10.38 -15.01 17.58
N SER A 373 -11.17 -14.10 17.01
CA SER A 373 -11.06 -13.68 15.60
C SER A 373 -10.84 -12.17 15.44
N ILE A 374 -10.18 -11.78 14.35
CA ILE A 374 -9.92 -10.39 13.96
C ILE A 374 -10.83 -10.04 12.79
N VAL A 375 -11.64 -8.99 12.93
CA VAL A 375 -12.46 -8.40 11.85
C VAL A 375 -12.23 -6.90 11.85
N THR A 376 -11.22 -6.43 11.11
CA THR A 376 -10.84 -5.02 11.08
C THR A 376 -10.39 -4.57 9.69
N GLY A 377 -10.23 -3.27 9.44
CA GLY A 377 -9.70 -2.75 8.18
C GLY A 377 -10.58 -3.02 6.96
N ASN A 378 -11.85 -3.37 7.18
CA ASN A 378 -12.83 -3.56 6.12
C ASN A 378 -13.49 -2.23 5.75
N THR A 379 -14.17 -2.18 4.60
CA THR A 379 -14.82 -0.97 4.08
C THR A 379 -16.30 -1.24 3.82
N ALA A 380 -17.19 -0.49 4.49
CA ALA A 380 -18.59 -0.40 4.11
C ALA A 380 -19.22 0.90 4.66
N PRO A 381 -20.17 1.51 3.94
CA PRO A 381 -20.99 2.63 4.45
C PRO A 381 -21.74 2.32 5.75
N THR A 382 -22.16 1.07 5.95
CA THR A 382 -22.86 0.61 7.15
C THR A 382 -22.23 -0.67 7.69
N ASN A 383 -22.17 -0.82 9.02
CA ASN A 383 -21.61 -1.98 9.72
C ASN A 383 -20.26 -2.44 9.16
N THR A 384 -19.30 -1.52 9.04
CA THR A 384 -18.02 -1.68 8.32
C THR A 384 -17.32 -3.04 8.54
N ASN A 385 -17.31 -3.56 9.77
CA ASN A 385 -16.63 -4.81 10.08
C ASN A 385 -17.58 -6.00 10.22
N THR A 386 -18.51 -5.95 11.18
CA THR A 386 -19.50 -7.01 11.37
C THR A 386 -20.75 -6.50 12.07
N THR A 387 -21.86 -7.21 11.88
CA THR A 387 -23.11 -7.05 12.65
C THR A 387 -23.22 -8.05 13.80
N ALA A 388 -22.37 -9.08 13.86
CA ALA A 388 -22.37 -10.10 14.90
C ALA A 388 -21.47 -9.74 16.09
N THR A 389 -21.89 -10.20 17.27
CA THR A 389 -21.13 -10.09 18.52
C THR A 389 -20.61 -11.46 18.93
N GLY A 390 -19.46 -11.50 19.59
CA GLY A 390 -18.84 -12.73 20.08
C GLY A 390 -17.79 -12.44 21.15
N SER A 391 -17.10 -13.48 21.64
CA SER A 391 -16.12 -13.35 22.75
C SER A 391 -14.69 -13.32 22.23
N ASN A 392 -13.81 -12.53 22.87
CA ASN A 392 -12.37 -12.48 22.58
C ASN A 392 -12.05 -12.19 21.11
N ASN A 393 -12.74 -11.23 20.50
CA ASN A 393 -12.50 -10.79 19.13
C ASN A 393 -11.95 -9.37 19.10
N ILE A 394 -11.21 -9.04 18.05
CA ILE A 394 -10.87 -7.65 17.72
C ILE A 394 -11.74 -7.23 16.55
N ILE A 395 -12.73 -6.38 16.81
CA ILE A 395 -13.66 -5.87 15.80
C ILE A 395 -13.42 -4.36 15.64
N GLY A 396 -12.94 -3.96 14.46
CA GLY A 396 -12.46 -2.60 14.21
C GLY A 396 -11.15 -2.26 14.92
N GLY A 397 -10.73 -0.99 14.81
CA GLY A 397 -9.45 -0.52 15.39
C GLY A 397 -8.20 -1.13 14.73
N ASN A 398 -7.03 -0.92 15.33
CA ASN A 398 -5.78 -1.49 14.82
C ASN A 398 -5.45 -2.81 15.54
N ALA A 399 -5.49 -3.92 14.83
CA ALA A 399 -5.14 -5.24 15.38
C ALA A 399 -3.63 -5.55 15.33
N GLY A 400 -2.78 -4.64 14.85
CA GLY A 400 -1.34 -4.87 14.71
C GLY A 400 -1.01 -5.98 13.71
N LEU A 401 -1.73 -6.01 12.58
CA LEU A 401 -1.46 -6.94 11.49
C LEU A 401 -0.23 -6.47 10.69
N GLY A 402 0.66 -7.40 10.37
CA GLY A 402 1.77 -7.19 9.44
C GLY A 402 1.30 -7.18 7.98
N ARG A 403 2.21 -7.53 7.06
CA ARG A 403 1.85 -7.65 5.63
C ARG A 403 1.22 -9.03 5.35
N LEU A 404 0.32 -9.07 4.37
CA LEU A 404 -0.16 -10.32 3.80
C LEU A 404 0.96 -11.07 3.06
N GLY A 405 1.11 -12.37 3.31
CA GLY A 405 2.06 -13.22 2.60
C GLY A 405 2.03 -14.67 3.07
N SER A 406 2.81 -15.54 2.41
CA SER A 406 3.01 -16.92 2.85
C SER A 406 4.17 -17.00 3.86
N TYR A 407 3.89 -17.57 5.03
CA TYR A 407 4.81 -17.62 6.17
C TYR A 407 5.03 -19.04 6.70
N GLY A 408 4.96 -20.05 5.84
CA GLY A 408 5.09 -21.47 6.20
C GLY A 408 3.89 -22.31 5.78
N GLY A 409 2.71 -21.70 5.67
CA GLY A 409 1.50 -22.30 5.11
C GLY A 409 0.84 -21.40 4.06
N THR A 410 -0.49 -21.39 4.04
CA THR A 410 -1.28 -20.51 3.16
C THR A 410 -1.07 -19.04 3.51
N THR A 411 -1.42 -18.17 2.56
CA THR A 411 -1.28 -16.72 2.70
C THR A 411 -2.06 -16.17 3.91
N SER A 412 -1.38 -15.44 4.80
CA SER A 412 -1.93 -14.94 6.07
C SER A 412 -1.31 -13.60 6.51
N TYR A 413 -1.85 -13.01 7.57
CA TYR A 413 -1.30 -11.82 8.24
C TYR A 413 -0.58 -12.21 9.54
N PRO A 414 0.73 -11.94 9.69
CA PRO A 414 1.42 -12.12 10.95
C PRO A 414 1.03 -11.00 11.92
N LEU A 415 1.24 -11.21 13.22
CA LEU A 415 1.05 -10.18 14.24
C LEU A 415 2.38 -9.46 14.51
N THR A 416 2.36 -8.13 14.50
CA THR A 416 3.54 -7.31 14.79
C THR A 416 3.77 -7.16 16.29
N CYS A 417 4.99 -6.79 16.70
CA CYS A 417 5.27 -6.43 18.10
C CYS A 417 4.27 -5.39 18.63
N GLY A 418 3.75 -5.61 19.85
CA GLY A 418 2.75 -4.75 20.47
C GLY A 418 1.32 -4.90 19.93
N SER A 419 1.06 -5.87 19.05
CA SER A 419 -0.30 -6.18 18.61
C SER A 419 -1.20 -6.52 19.80
N PRO A 420 -2.41 -5.94 19.89
CA PRO A 420 -3.38 -6.27 20.94
C PRO A 420 -3.97 -7.68 20.79
N ALA A 421 -3.67 -8.39 19.69
CA ALA A 421 -4.13 -9.76 19.44
C ALA A 421 -3.25 -10.81 20.14
N ILE A 422 -2.01 -10.45 20.47
CA ILE A 422 -1.02 -11.35 21.07
C ILE A 422 -1.40 -11.69 22.50
N ASN A 423 -1.49 -12.99 22.82
CA ASN A 423 -1.89 -13.59 24.09
C ASN A 423 -3.25 -13.08 24.63
N ALA A 424 -4.14 -12.63 23.75
CA ALA A 424 -5.41 -12.01 24.13
C ALA A 424 -6.65 -12.91 23.92
N GLY A 425 -6.45 -14.08 23.32
CA GLY A 425 -7.52 -15.04 23.06
C GLY A 425 -7.93 -15.84 24.30
N ASN A 426 -8.88 -16.75 24.10
CA ASN A 426 -9.40 -17.63 25.14
C ASN A 426 -9.20 -19.10 24.74
N ASN A 427 -8.33 -19.80 25.45
CA ASN A 427 -8.00 -21.21 25.22
C ASN A 427 -9.23 -22.12 25.30
N SER A 428 -10.20 -21.80 26.17
CA SER A 428 -11.42 -22.59 26.32
C SER A 428 -12.34 -22.54 25.09
N LEU A 429 -12.13 -21.57 24.19
CA LEU A 429 -12.86 -21.41 22.94
C LEU A 429 -12.08 -21.93 21.72
N SER A 430 -10.89 -22.51 21.93
CA SER A 430 -9.99 -23.02 20.88
C SER A 430 -10.28 -24.48 20.53
N PHE A 431 -11.49 -24.74 20.03
CA PHE A 431 -11.93 -26.07 19.60
C PHE A 431 -12.69 -26.01 18.27
N ASP A 432 -12.60 -27.07 17.48
CA ASP A 432 -13.33 -27.22 16.23
C ASP A 432 -14.81 -27.55 16.46
N ASP A 433 -15.57 -27.71 15.39
CA ASP A 433 -17.00 -28.03 15.44
C ASP A 433 -17.32 -29.43 15.99
N GLY A 434 -16.33 -30.34 16.04
CA GLY A 434 -16.41 -31.64 16.71
C GLY A 434 -16.04 -31.59 18.19
N GLY A 435 -15.59 -30.45 18.70
CA GLY A 435 -15.12 -30.28 20.07
C GLY A 435 -13.66 -30.69 20.28
N PHE A 436 -12.89 -30.95 19.21
CA PHE A 436 -11.47 -31.24 19.30
C PHE A 436 -10.67 -29.94 19.41
N ALA A 437 -9.61 -29.96 20.23
CA ALA A 437 -8.78 -28.77 20.42
C ALA A 437 -8.09 -28.36 19.11
N ILE A 438 -8.13 -27.07 18.80
CA ILE A 438 -7.34 -26.48 17.71
C ILE A 438 -5.91 -26.31 18.23
N THR A 439 -4.97 -27.08 17.69
CA THR A 439 -3.59 -27.18 18.20
C THR A 439 -2.55 -26.48 17.33
N THR A 440 -2.91 -26.05 16.12
CA THR A 440 -2.04 -25.35 15.16
C THR A 440 -2.69 -24.06 14.67
N ASP A 441 -1.88 -23.13 14.17
CA ASP A 441 -2.36 -21.95 13.44
C ASP A 441 -2.43 -22.19 11.91
N GLN A 442 -2.69 -21.15 11.13
CA GLN A 442 -2.83 -21.25 9.67
C GLN A 442 -1.55 -21.72 8.93
N ARG A 443 -0.37 -21.67 9.55
CA ARG A 443 0.90 -21.99 8.87
C ARG A 443 1.20 -23.49 8.74
N THR A 444 0.30 -24.37 9.16
CA THR A 444 0.54 -25.82 9.09
C THR A 444 0.73 -26.33 7.65
N ASP A 445 1.70 -27.21 7.45
CA ASP A 445 2.02 -27.87 6.18
C ASP A 445 1.69 -29.38 6.16
N GLY A 446 1.08 -29.88 7.25
CA GLY A 446 0.68 -31.28 7.39
C GLY A 446 1.80 -32.29 7.57
N ALA A 447 3.09 -31.91 7.54
CA ALA A 447 4.21 -32.86 7.57
C ALA A 447 5.30 -32.55 8.60
N PHE A 448 5.58 -31.29 8.96
CA PHE A 448 6.62 -30.95 9.94
C PHE A 448 6.25 -29.75 10.83
N PHE A 449 6.73 -29.81 12.07
CA PHE A 449 6.31 -29.04 13.24
C PHE A 449 6.46 -27.49 13.16
N PHE A 450 5.50 -26.81 13.81
CA PHE A 450 5.40 -25.43 14.35
C PHE A 450 4.67 -24.34 13.53
N PRO A 451 3.91 -23.43 14.21
CA PRO A 451 3.78 -23.31 15.68
C PRO A 451 2.49 -23.91 16.26
N SER A 452 2.62 -24.32 17.53
CA SER A 452 1.47 -24.60 18.42
C SER A 452 0.53 -23.40 18.43
N ARG A 453 -0.79 -23.61 18.47
CA ARG A 453 -1.79 -22.53 18.66
C ARG A 453 -1.71 -21.87 20.03
N ASN A 454 -0.91 -22.41 20.93
CA ASN A 454 -0.70 -21.86 22.27
C ASN A 454 0.80 -21.72 22.51
N VAL A 455 1.36 -20.59 22.08
CA VAL A 455 2.73 -20.20 22.37
C VAL A 455 2.68 -19.13 23.46
N GLY A 456 3.13 -19.46 24.68
CA GLY A 456 3.13 -18.50 25.81
C GLY A 456 1.99 -18.67 26.83
N GLY A 457 1.14 -19.70 26.66
CA GLY A 457 0.14 -20.10 27.65
C GLY A 457 -1.28 -19.63 27.32
N THR A 458 -1.44 -18.63 26.45
CA THR A 458 -2.74 -18.14 25.95
C THR A 458 -2.71 -18.04 24.43
N VAL A 459 -3.75 -18.51 23.75
CA VAL A 459 -3.88 -18.40 22.29
C VAL A 459 -4.00 -16.95 21.84
N ASP A 460 -3.54 -16.64 20.64
CA ASP A 460 -3.75 -15.33 20.02
C ASP A 460 -5.14 -15.22 19.37
N ILE A 461 -5.58 -13.97 19.21
CA ILE A 461 -6.76 -13.63 18.42
C ILE A 461 -6.36 -13.58 16.93
N GLY A 462 -7.15 -14.20 16.06
CA GLY A 462 -6.96 -14.22 14.60
C GLY A 462 -6.39 -15.54 14.08
N ALA A 463 -6.05 -15.59 12.79
CA ALA A 463 -5.60 -16.83 12.13
C ALA A 463 -4.14 -17.21 12.38
N PHE A 464 -3.35 -16.28 12.92
CA PHE A 464 -1.92 -16.43 13.12
C PHE A 464 -1.58 -16.44 14.61
N GLU A 465 -0.66 -17.31 15.03
CA GLU A 465 -0.10 -17.35 16.38
C GLU A 465 1.31 -16.74 16.41
N ALA A 466 1.50 -15.64 17.12
CA ALA A 466 2.77 -14.95 17.23
C ALA A 466 3.77 -15.73 18.09
N ASP A 467 4.71 -16.40 17.43
CA ASP A 467 5.93 -16.92 18.06
C ASP A 467 7.03 -15.84 18.05
N ASN A 468 6.71 -14.69 18.66
CA ASN A 468 7.60 -13.54 18.66
C ASN A 468 8.78 -13.79 19.61
N ALA A 469 9.98 -13.70 19.08
CA ALA A 469 11.18 -13.84 19.88
C ALA A 469 11.48 -12.52 20.61
N ALA A 470 11.71 -12.60 21.92
CA ALA A 470 11.99 -11.44 22.74
C ALA A 470 13.49 -11.21 22.94
N VAL A 471 13.95 -9.99 22.74
CA VAL A 471 15.29 -9.51 23.11
C VAL A 471 15.18 -8.78 24.44
N SER A 472 15.87 -9.27 25.46
CA SER A 472 15.78 -8.78 26.85
C SER A 472 17.13 -8.41 27.45
N ASN A 473 18.20 -8.49 26.66
CA ASN A 473 19.54 -8.07 27.05
C ASN A 473 20.36 -7.60 25.85
N ILE A 474 21.58 -7.11 26.11
CA ILE A 474 22.52 -6.58 25.11
C ILE A 474 23.50 -7.61 24.54
N SER A 475 23.31 -8.91 24.83
CA SER A 475 24.20 -9.95 24.30
C SER A 475 23.99 -10.14 22.79
N ASP A 476 25.06 -10.46 22.08
CA ASP A 476 25.07 -10.97 20.70
C ASP A 476 24.97 -12.50 20.68
N ASP A 477 25.33 -13.20 21.75
CA ASP A 477 25.62 -14.63 21.68
C ASP A 477 24.37 -15.49 21.42
N ALA A 478 24.45 -16.37 20.41
CA ALA A 478 23.37 -17.28 20.05
C ALA A 478 22.97 -18.26 21.17
N SER A 479 23.90 -18.57 22.10
CA SER A 479 23.64 -19.46 23.24
C SER A 479 23.03 -18.75 24.45
N THR A 480 23.04 -17.42 24.46
CA THR A 480 22.46 -16.61 25.53
C THR A 480 20.98 -16.33 25.24
N ALA A 481 20.08 -16.86 26.07
CA ALA A 481 18.65 -16.57 25.96
C ALA A 481 18.36 -15.07 26.05
N GLY A 482 17.47 -14.57 25.19
CA GLY A 482 17.12 -13.15 25.15
C GLY A 482 18.14 -12.24 24.44
N SER A 483 19.20 -12.80 23.84
CA SER A 483 20.11 -12.07 22.95
C SER A 483 19.47 -11.82 21.59
N LEU A 484 19.95 -10.82 20.84
CA LEU A 484 19.42 -10.54 19.50
C LEU A 484 19.64 -11.70 18.51
N ARG A 485 20.82 -12.31 18.52
CA ARG A 485 21.11 -13.44 17.61
C ARG A 485 20.32 -14.68 17.96
N SER A 486 20.14 -14.96 19.26
CA SER A 486 19.27 -16.06 19.71
C SER A 486 17.81 -15.80 19.32
N ALA A 487 17.34 -14.57 19.45
CA ALA A 487 16.00 -14.18 19.02
C ALA A 487 15.79 -14.36 17.50
N ILE A 488 16.72 -13.89 16.66
CA ILE A 488 16.65 -14.08 15.20
C ILE A 488 16.70 -15.57 14.82
N ALA A 489 17.52 -16.37 15.50
CA ALA A 489 17.63 -17.80 15.24
C ALA A 489 16.35 -18.56 15.58
N SER A 490 15.78 -18.27 16.77
CA SER A 490 14.57 -18.92 17.29
C SER A 490 13.27 -18.46 16.62
N ALA A 491 13.22 -17.22 16.13
CA ALA A 491 12.06 -16.64 15.46
C ALA A 491 11.55 -17.52 14.30
N GLY A 492 10.26 -17.86 14.30
CA GLY A 492 9.59 -18.59 13.23
C GLY A 492 9.45 -17.77 11.93
N PHE A 493 9.06 -18.41 10.83
CA PHE A 493 8.79 -17.70 9.57
C PHE A 493 7.65 -16.68 9.75
N GLY A 494 7.89 -15.45 9.30
CA GLY A 494 6.94 -14.34 9.38
C GLY A 494 6.79 -13.70 10.76
N SER A 495 7.45 -14.23 11.79
CA SER A 495 7.38 -13.70 13.15
C SER A 495 8.09 -12.35 13.29
N SER A 496 7.92 -11.74 14.46
CA SER A 496 8.62 -10.52 14.82
C SER A 496 9.66 -10.78 15.91
N VAL A 497 10.81 -10.12 15.82
CA VAL A 497 11.76 -9.96 16.91
C VAL A 497 11.40 -8.68 17.66
N CYS A 498 11.04 -8.81 18.94
CA CYS A 498 10.56 -7.73 19.78
C CYS A 498 11.54 -7.42 20.90
N PHE A 499 11.81 -6.15 21.14
CA PHE A 499 12.69 -5.71 22.23
C PHE A 499 11.87 -5.43 23.48
N ASP A 500 12.36 -5.90 24.63
CA ASP A 500 11.71 -5.68 25.93
C ASP A 500 11.61 -4.18 26.22
N SER A 501 10.39 -3.66 26.27
CA SER A 501 10.14 -2.22 26.40
C SER A 501 10.62 -1.63 27.73
N ALA A 502 10.75 -2.44 28.79
CA ALA A 502 11.24 -1.96 30.07
C ALA A 502 12.77 -1.86 30.06
N PHE A 503 13.46 -2.87 29.53
CA PHE A 503 14.92 -2.92 29.43
C PHE A 503 15.44 -1.87 28.43
N PHE A 504 14.77 -1.72 27.29
CA PHE A 504 15.14 -0.76 26.24
C PHE A 504 14.43 0.60 26.39
N SER A 505 13.96 0.93 27.60
CA SER A 505 13.39 2.26 27.90
C SER A 505 14.45 3.37 27.98
N THR A 506 15.73 2.99 28.07
CA THR A 506 16.90 3.88 27.97
C THR A 506 17.81 3.44 26.84
N PRO A 507 18.69 4.31 26.30
CA PRO A 507 19.62 3.94 25.23
C PRO A 507 20.48 2.72 25.60
N GLN A 508 20.49 1.72 24.72
CA GLN A 508 21.28 0.50 24.83
C GLN A 508 22.08 0.29 23.54
N THR A 509 23.27 -0.31 23.68
CA THR A 509 24.09 -0.76 22.54
C THR A 509 24.31 -2.26 22.65
N ILE A 510 24.00 -3.01 21.60
CA ILE A 510 24.45 -4.40 21.44
C ILE A 510 25.67 -4.40 20.53
N LEU A 511 26.81 -4.75 21.15
CA LEU A 511 28.09 -4.90 20.48
C LEU A 511 28.21 -6.33 19.96
N MET A 512 28.49 -6.48 18.66
CA MET A 512 28.57 -7.80 18.04
C MET A 512 29.98 -8.39 18.16
N SER A 513 30.02 -9.70 18.35
CA SER A 513 31.26 -10.47 18.49
C SER A 513 31.28 -11.76 17.66
N ALA A 514 30.14 -12.20 17.12
CA ALA A 514 30.03 -13.50 16.44
C ALA A 514 29.77 -13.40 14.92
N GLY A 515 30.22 -12.31 14.28
CA GLY A 515 30.07 -12.09 12.84
C GLY A 515 28.67 -11.61 12.43
N ASP A 516 28.38 -11.64 11.13
CA ASP A 516 27.15 -11.07 10.58
C ASP A 516 25.87 -11.74 11.14
N MET A 517 24.79 -10.99 11.34
CA MET A 517 23.48 -11.59 11.62
C MET A 517 22.80 -11.98 10.30
N VAL A 518 22.77 -13.27 10.00
CA VAL A 518 22.15 -13.80 8.79
C VAL A 518 20.63 -13.90 8.98
N ILE A 519 19.87 -13.28 8.09
CA ILE A 519 18.41 -13.38 8.02
C ILE A 519 18.07 -14.26 6.82
N ASN A 520 17.61 -15.48 7.10
CA ASN A 520 17.32 -16.53 6.13
C ASN A 520 15.83 -16.91 6.07
N LYS A 521 14.97 -16.00 6.54
CA LYS A 521 13.52 -16.17 6.59
C LYS A 521 12.85 -14.81 6.49
N SER A 522 11.58 -14.78 6.09
CA SER A 522 10.79 -13.57 6.22
C SER A 522 10.66 -13.23 7.70
N LEU A 523 11.04 -12.01 8.09
CA LEU A 523 11.19 -11.62 9.48
C LEU A 523 10.94 -10.12 9.64
N THR A 524 10.31 -9.73 10.74
CA THR A 524 10.21 -8.32 11.16
C THR A 524 11.09 -8.10 12.39
N ILE A 525 11.98 -7.12 12.34
CA ILE A 525 12.81 -6.71 13.49
C ILE A 525 12.44 -5.26 13.82
N GLY A 526 11.59 -5.10 14.84
CA GLY A 526 11.10 -3.81 15.28
C GLY A 526 11.84 -3.33 16.51
N GLY A 527 12.80 -2.43 16.32
CA GLY A 527 13.55 -1.79 17.41
C GLY A 527 12.66 -0.84 18.23
N PRO A 528 13.08 -0.54 19.48
CA PRO A 528 12.36 0.35 20.40
C PRO A 528 12.39 1.83 19.95
N GLY A 529 13.18 2.17 18.93
CA GLY A 529 13.43 3.53 18.44
C GLY A 529 14.93 3.73 18.20
N SER A 530 15.29 4.47 17.15
CA SER A 530 16.71 4.65 16.75
C SER A 530 17.55 5.40 17.80
N GLY A 531 16.93 6.19 18.67
CA GLY A 531 17.59 6.80 19.83
C GLY A 531 17.75 5.89 21.05
N LEU A 532 17.13 4.69 21.04
CA LEU A 532 17.13 3.75 22.17
C LEU A 532 17.92 2.47 21.89
N LEU A 533 18.08 2.06 20.65
CA LEU A 533 18.83 0.87 20.28
C LEU A 533 19.90 1.18 19.24
N THR A 534 21.15 0.85 19.59
CA THR A 534 22.28 0.81 18.68
C THR A 534 22.76 -0.63 18.49
N ILE A 535 22.93 -1.06 17.25
CA ILE A 535 23.62 -2.30 16.86
C ILE A 535 24.97 -1.90 16.27
N ASP A 536 26.04 -2.37 16.91
CA ASP A 536 27.42 -2.02 16.58
C ASP A 536 28.23 -3.31 16.32
N PRO A 537 28.65 -3.60 15.07
CA PRO A 537 29.49 -4.75 14.76
C PRO A 537 30.99 -4.58 15.10
N GLY A 538 31.37 -3.44 15.67
CA GLY A 538 32.73 -3.16 16.15
C GLY A 538 33.80 -3.17 15.04
N GLN A 539 33.42 -2.80 13.81
CA GLN A 539 34.25 -2.87 12.60
C GLN A 539 34.84 -4.25 12.28
N SER A 540 34.21 -5.32 12.77
CA SER A 540 34.64 -6.70 12.52
C SER A 540 33.71 -7.46 11.56
N SER A 541 32.48 -6.96 11.40
CA SER A 541 31.40 -7.63 10.67
C SER A 541 30.37 -6.60 10.17
N ARG A 542 29.31 -7.10 9.53
CA ARG A 542 28.09 -6.36 9.18
C ARG A 542 27.06 -6.59 10.27
N ALA A 543 26.11 -5.66 10.41
CA ALA A 543 24.97 -5.88 11.27
C ALA A 543 24.07 -6.98 10.70
N PHE A 544 23.65 -6.87 9.43
CA PHE A 544 22.71 -7.82 8.81
C PHE A 544 23.15 -8.30 7.41
N ASP A 545 22.98 -9.61 7.17
CA ASP A 545 23.06 -10.24 5.84
C ASP A 545 21.71 -10.89 5.50
N VAL A 546 20.98 -10.33 4.55
CA VAL A 546 19.76 -10.98 4.03
C VAL A 546 20.20 -12.04 3.01
N ASP A 547 20.14 -13.30 3.45
CA ASP A 547 20.67 -14.51 2.81
C ASP A 547 20.23 -14.63 1.34
N PRO A 548 21.12 -14.94 0.37
CA PRO A 548 20.79 -15.02 -1.05
C PRO A 548 19.88 -16.18 -1.48
N THR A 549 19.56 -17.15 -0.61
CA THR A 549 18.94 -18.43 -1.00
C THR A 549 17.40 -18.45 -1.08
N GLY A 550 16.72 -17.34 -0.76
CA GLY A 550 15.26 -17.27 -0.79
C GLY A 550 14.69 -15.88 -1.06
N GLY A 551 13.45 -15.78 -1.56
CA GLY A 551 12.76 -14.51 -1.80
C GLY A 551 12.16 -13.91 -0.53
N TYR A 552 12.97 -13.68 0.51
CA TYR A 552 12.49 -13.29 1.83
C TYR A 552 11.93 -11.87 1.87
N TYR A 553 10.99 -11.63 2.77
CA TYR A 553 10.54 -10.28 3.09
C TYR A 553 11.02 -9.89 4.48
N VAL A 554 11.91 -8.91 4.54
CA VAL A 554 12.54 -8.47 5.77
C VAL A 554 12.15 -7.04 6.07
N ASN A 555 11.62 -6.79 7.26
CA ASN A 555 11.39 -5.45 7.78
C ASN A 555 12.38 -5.20 8.91
N ILE A 556 13.12 -4.10 8.82
CA ILE A 556 13.96 -3.60 9.90
C ILE A 556 13.48 -2.18 10.18
N SER A 557 13.32 -1.86 11.46
CA SER A 557 12.84 -0.54 11.83
C SER A 557 13.27 -0.11 13.22
N GLY A 558 13.37 1.21 13.43
CA GLY A 558 13.52 1.80 14.76
C GLY A 558 14.84 1.47 15.45
N MET A 559 15.96 1.42 14.72
CA MET A 559 17.28 1.20 15.31
C MET A 559 18.39 2.04 14.66
N THR A 560 19.47 2.24 15.39
CA THR A 560 20.74 2.76 14.86
C THR A 560 21.66 1.58 14.54
N LEU A 561 22.25 1.56 13.34
CA LEU A 561 23.28 0.62 12.91
C LEU A 561 24.56 1.41 12.67
N THR A 562 25.63 1.08 13.38
CA THR A 562 26.90 1.84 13.32
C THR A 562 28.12 0.97 13.12
N ASP A 563 29.21 1.53 12.60
CA ASP A 563 30.58 0.96 12.64
C ASP A 563 30.73 -0.47 12.07
N GLY A 564 30.16 -0.74 10.91
CA GLY A 564 30.34 -2.00 10.18
C GLY A 564 31.57 -1.97 9.26
N LEU A 565 32.39 -3.02 9.25
CA LEU A 565 33.52 -3.10 8.31
C LEU A 565 33.81 -4.56 7.94
N PRO A 566 33.04 -5.16 7.03
CA PRO A 566 33.42 -6.48 6.53
C PRO A 566 34.66 -6.34 5.65
N GLY A 567 35.59 -7.29 5.72
CA GLY A 567 36.66 -7.47 4.73
C GLY A 567 36.16 -7.85 3.32
N GLY A 568 34.95 -7.42 2.91
CA GLY A 568 34.22 -7.82 1.70
C GLY A 568 33.26 -6.74 1.16
N LEU A 569 32.15 -7.15 0.53
CA LEU A 569 31.14 -6.27 -0.10
C LEU A 569 30.09 -5.75 0.91
N GLY A 570 29.74 -4.46 0.87
CA GLY A 570 28.70 -3.82 1.71
C GLY A 570 29.19 -3.33 3.08
N GLY A 571 28.48 -2.37 3.69
CA GLY A 571 28.85 -1.72 4.95
C GLY A 571 28.22 -2.32 6.21
N LEU A 572 26.98 -1.94 6.52
CA LEU A 572 26.21 -2.39 7.70
C LEU A 572 25.17 -3.45 7.34
N LEU A 573 24.57 -3.31 6.15
CA LEU A 573 23.54 -4.20 5.66
C LEU A 573 23.82 -4.57 4.21
N ILE A 574 23.66 -5.85 3.88
CA ILE A 574 23.59 -6.30 2.49
C ILE A 574 22.26 -6.99 2.21
N ALA A 575 21.62 -6.60 1.12
CA ALA A 575 20.36 -7.16 0.66
C ALA A 575 20.60 -7.96 -0.62
N ARG A 576 20.59 -9.30 -0.51
CA ARG A 576 20.97 -10.18 -1.63
C ARG A 576 19.80 -10.77 -2.39
N THR A 577 18.57 -10.56 -1.93
CA THR A 577 17.35 -11.14 -2.53
C THR A 577 16.10 -10.58 -1.83
N GLY A 578 14.93 -10.85 -2.40
CA GLY A 578 13.64 -10.58 -1.79
C GLY A 578 13.33 -9.08 -1.72
N VAL A 579 12.58 -8.70 -0.69
CA VAL A 579 12.21 -7.30 -0.40
C VAL A 579 12.69 -6.95 1.00
N VAL A 580 13.43 -5.85 1.12
CA VAL A 580 13.96 -5.35 2.39
C VAL A 580 13.42 -3.95 2.62
N ASN A 581 12.60 -3.78 3.64
CA ASN A 581 12.10 -2.47 4.06
C ASN A 581 12.85 -2.03 5.30
N LEU A 582 13.37 -0.82 5.24
CA LEU A 582 14.16 -0.16 6.26
C LEU A 582 13.41 1.11 6.63
N SER A 583 13.01 1.25 7.89
CA SER A 583 12.16 2.39 8.29
C SER A 583 12.44 2.95 9.67
N ASN A 584 12.52 4.27 9.78
CA ASN A 584 12.87 4.95 11.03
C ASN A 584 14.23 4.49 11.59
N ASP A 585 15.15 4.13 10.69
CA ASP A 585 16.48 3.63 11.03
C ASP A 585 17.53 4.72 10.83
N VAL A 586 18.64 4.61 11.57
CA VAL A 586 19.83 5.44 11.37
C VAL A 586 21.00 4.53 10.99
N PHE A 587 21.59 4.76 9.81
CA PHE A 587 22.78 4.07 9.35
C PHE A 587 23.95 5.05 9.39
N SER A 588 25.01 4.70 10.11
CA SER A 588 26.22 5.52 10.18
C SER A 588 27.48 4.68 10.12
N ASN A 589 28.40 4.95 9.19
CA ASN A 589 29.59 4.11 9.11
C ASN A 589 30.86 4.86 8.70
N THR A 590 31.73 5.07 9.66
CA THR A 590 33.00 5.77 9.44
C THR A 590 34.12 4.87 8.93
N GLY A 591 33.90 3.55 8.87
CA GLY A 591 34.86 2.58 8.35
C GLY A 591 35.07 2.72 6.84
N THR A 592 36.31 3.00 6.40
CA THR A 592 36.63 3.11 4.98
C THR A 592 36.68 1.73 4.31
N THR A 593 35.83 1.50 3.31
CA THR A 593 35.93 0.31 2.44
C THR A 593 36.29 0.72 1.01
N ASN A 594 37.13 -0.06 0.32
CA ASN A 594 37.30 0.05 -1.15
C ASN A 594 36.12 -0.59 -1.90
N SER A 595 35.02 -0.89 -1.22
CA SER A 595 33.90 -1.72 -1.66
C SER A 595 32.69 -0.87 -2.06
N TYR A 596 31.58 -1.54 -2.38
CA TYR A 596 30.28 -0.95 -2.69
C TYR A 596 29.43 -0.76 -1.43
N GLY A 597 28.79 0.40 -1.29
CA GLY A 597 27.73 0.67 -0.31
C GLY A 597 28.25 0.76 1.13
N GLY A 598 28.66 1.95 1.57
CA GLY A 598 29.31 2.15 2.86
C GLY A 598 28.40 1.92 4.06
N CYS A 599 27.09 2.01 3.89
CA CYS A 599 26.11 1.60 4.90
C CYS A 599 25.21 0.48 4.38
N ILE A 600 24.67 0.62 3.16
CA ILE A 600 23.75 -0.37 2.59
C ILE A 600 24.28 -0.79 1.22
N TYR A 601 24.30 -2.09 0.97
CA TYR A 601 24.49 -2.62 -0.38
C TYR A 601 23.28 -3.43 -0.82
N ASN A 602 22.50 -2.86 -1.74
CA ASN A 602 21.45 -3.60 -2.44
C ASN A 602 22.05 -4.35 -3.63
N LYS A 603 22.35 -5.63 -3.44
CA LYS A 603 22.96 -6.47 -4.46
C LYS A 603 21.91 -7.04 -5.43
N SER A 604 20.80 -7.56 -4.91
CA SER A 604 19.75 -8.17 -5.75
C SER A 604 18.33 -8.13 -5.16
N ALA A 605 18.07 -7.28 -4.15
CA ALA A 605 16.76 -7.15 -3.53
C ALA A 605 15.97 -5.95 -4.08
N ALA A 606 14.69 -5.85 -3.75
CA ALA A 606 13.98 -4.58 -3.76
C ALA A 606 14.14 -3.93 -2.38
N VAL A 607 14.88 -2.82 -2.31
CA VAL A 607 15.11 -2.09 -1.04
C VAL A 607 14.22 -0.86 -0.97
N ASN A 608 13.45 -0.75 0.10
CA ASN A 608 12.62 0.42 0.39
C ASN A 608 13.13 1.10 1.67
N LEU A 609 13.62 2.32 1.56
CA LEU A 609 14.10 3.13 2.66
C LEU A 609 13.10 4.26 2.95
N THR A 610 12.51 4.30 4.14
CA THR A 610 11.47 5.28 4.50
C THR A 610 11.74 5.90 5.86
N ASP A 611 11.68 7.21 6.01
CA ASP A 611 11.92 7.87 7.31
C ASP A 611 13.28 7.57 7.95
N SER A 612 14.26 7.17 7.15
CA SER A 612 15.57 6.75 7.65
C SER A 612 16.64 7.79 7.35
N THR A 613 17.68 7.78 8.17
CA THR A 613 18.88 8.59 7.97
C THR A 613 20.04 7.70 7.57
N VAL A 614 20.75 8.07 6.50
CA VAL A 614 22.03 7.46 6.08
C VAL A 614 23.08 8.55 6.17
N SER A 615 23.99 8.44 7.13
CA SER A 615 24.90 9.52 7.47
C SER A 615 26.33 9.08 7.64
N SER A 616 27.28 9.93 7.23
CA SER A 616 28.72 9.72 7.50
C SER A 616 29.27 8.38 7.00
N CYS A 617 28.61 7.76 6.01
CA CYS A 617 28.99 6.48 5.45
C CYS A 617 30.08 6.66 4.37
N ILE A 618 31.11 5.81 4.38
CA ILE A 618 32.27 5.91 3.47
C ILE A 618 32.49 4.62 2.66
N ALA A 619 32.64 4.73 1.34
CA ALA A 619 32.91 3.57 0.45
C ALA A 619 33.70 3.94 -0.82
N GLY A 620 34.06 2.94 -1.63
CA GLY A 620 34.63 3.14 -2.96
C GLY A 620 33.58 3.66 -3.95
N ALA A 621 32.37 3.10 -3.90
CA ALA A 621 31.20 3.56 -4.66
C ALA A 621 29.95 3.49 -3.79
N GLY A 622 29.15 4.57 -3.79
CA GLY A 622 27.94 4.67 -2.98
C GLY A 622 28.27 4.80 -1.51
N GLY A 623 28.68 6.00 -1.08
CA GLY A 623 29.15 6.22 0.29
C GLY A 623 28.11 5.78 1.32
N GLY A 624 26.85 6.16 1.11
CA GLY A 624 25.71 5.61 1.84
C GLY A 624 25.26 4.27 1.28
N VAL A 625 24.86 4.25 0.01
CA VAL A 625 24.18 3.12 -0.62
C VAL A 625 24.74 2.80 -1.99
N ALA A 626 25.01 1.53 -2.24
CA ALA A 626 25.17 1.01 -3.60
C ALA A 626 23.92 0.22 -3.99
N ASN A 627 23.38 0.48 -5.18
CA ASN A 627 22.16 -0.13 -5.70
C ASN A 627 22.39 -0.79 -7.06
N ASP A 628 22.35 -2.11 -7.08
CA ASP A 628 22.43 -2.94 -8.28
C ASP A 628 21.07 -3.53 -8.71
N LYS A 629 20.00 -3.18 -7.99
CA LYS A 629 18.63 -3.62 -8.27
C LYS A 629 17.63 -2.48 -8.07
N THR A 630 16.46 -2.74 -7.49
CA THR A 630 15.45 -1.70 -7.31
C THR A 630 15.63 -1.08 -5.93
N MET A 631 15.79 0.24 -5.88
CA MET A 631 15.77 1.01 -4.64
C MET A 631 14.73 2.11 -4.72
N THR A 632 13.91 2.21 -3.67
CA THR A 632 13.03 3.35 -3.42
C THR A 632 13.44 4.01 -2.11
N THR A 633 13.63 5.32 -2.11
CA THR A 633 13.76 6.11 -0.88
C THR A 633 12.67 7.16 -0.78
N THR A 634 11.99 7.22 0.37
CA THR A 634 10.92 8.17 0.66
C THR A 634 11.16 8.89 1.98
N ARG A 635 11.05 10.23 2.02
CA ARG A 635 11.14 11.02 3.27
C ARG A 635 12.38 10.69 4.11
N SER A 636 13.50 10.41 3.44
CA SER A 636 14.76 9.99 4.08
C SER A 636 15.83 11.07 3.95
N LEU A 637 16.80 11.04 4.86
CA LEU A 637 17.93 11.97 4.91
C LEU A 637 19.23 11.26 4.56
N PHE A 638 19.94 11.75 3.55
CA PHE A 638 21.31 11.33 3.23
C PHE A 638 22.26 12.49 3.53
N THR A 639 23.12 12.34 4.55
CA THR A 639 23.97 13.45 5.01
C THR A 639 25.43 13.09 5.25
N GLY A 640 26.37 13.87 4.72
CA GLY A 640 27.79 13.68 5.01
C GLY A 640 28.39 12.37 4.51
N ASN A 641 27.75 11.69 3.56
CA ASN A 641 28.27 10.45 3.00
C ASN A 641 29.35 10.73 1.94
N SER A 642 30.34 9.84 1.82
CA SER A 642 31.47 10.04 0.92
C SER A 642 31.89 8.79 0.15
N SER A 643 32.13 8.93 -1.15
CA SER A 643 32.74 7.87 -1.97
C SER A 643 33.37 8.45 -3.23
N ARG A 644 33.94 7.65 -4.14
CA ARG A 644 34.38 8.19 -5.44
C ARG A 644 33.23 8.41 -6.42
N GLN A 645 32.22 7.55 -6.41
CA GLN A 645 31.08 7.61 -7.31
C GLN A 645 29.79 7.54 -6.50
N GLY A 646 29.02 8.62 -6.53
CA GLY A 646 27.80 8.73 -5.74
C GLY A 646 28.12 8.87 -4.26
N GLY A 647 28.46 10.08 -3.81
CA GLY A 647 28.84 10.31 -2.41
C GLY A 647 27.80 9.76 -1.43
N ALA A 648 26.50 9.88 -1.75
CA ALA A 648 25.44 9.16 -1.04
C ALA A 648 25.05 7.85 -1.74
N VAL A 649 24.68 7.89 -3.03
CA VAL A 649 24.08 6.75 -3.75
C VAL A 649 24.80 6.49 -5.06
N TYR A 650 25.26 5.26 -5.24
CA TYR A 650 25.72 4.74 -6.53
C TYR A 650 24.65 3.80 -7.08
N ASN A 651 24.10 4.11 -8.27
CA ASN A 651 23.01 3.38 -8.86
C ASN A 651 23.34 2.81 -10.24
N THR A 652 23.13 1.50 -10.42
CA THR A 652 23.28 0.79 -11.70
C THR A 652 21.98 0.14 -12.20
N SER A 653 20.87 0.36 -11.48
CA SER A 653 19.55 -0.19 -11.84
C SER A 653 18.42 0.81 -11.51
N ASN A 654 17.23 0.38 -11.10
CA ASN A 654 16.10 1.30 -10.92
C ASN A 654 16.20 2.04 -9.58
N LEU A 655 16.25 3.37 -9.63
CA LEU A 655 16.24 4.24 -8.46
C LEU A 655 15.02 5.15 -8.46
N THR A 656 14.28 5.16 -7.36
CA THR A 656 13.22 6.13 -7.09
C THR A 656 13.56 6.92 -5.82
N VAL A 657 13.54 8.24 -5.91
CA VAL A 657 13.78 9.19 -4.82
C VAL A 657 12.56 10.08 -4.69
N LYS A 658 11.89 10.04 -3.54
CA LYS A 658 10.67 10.80 -3.31
C LYS A 658 10.75 11.54 -1.98
N ASP A 659 10.46 12.85 -1.99
CA ASP A 659 10.32 13.63 -0.76
C ASP A 659 11.54 13.53 0.17
N SER A 660 12.74 13.30 -0.37
CA SER A 660 13.96 13.02 0.39
C SER A 660 14.97 14.16 0.31
N THR A 661 15.88 14.23 1.29
CA THR A 661 16.92 15.27 1.36
C THR A 661 18.32 14.66 1.26
N PHE A 662 19.13 15.19 0.36
CA PHE A 662 20.56 14.86 0.20
C PHE A 662 21.37 16.10 0.52
N THR A 663 22.04 16.11 1.68
CA THR A 663 22.81 17.27 2.12
C THR A 663 24.26 16.95 2.42
N SER A 664 25.19 17.81 2.01
CA SER A 664 26.61 17.71 2.41
C SER A 664 27.28 16.37 2.06
N ASN A 665 26.79 15.65 1.04
CA ASN A 665 27.43 14.43 0.55
C ASN A 665 28.55 14.79 -0.44
N SER A 666 29.62 14.01 -0.46
CA SER A 666 30.79 14.33 -1.27
C SER A 666 31.30 13.16 -2.09
N ALA A 667 31.59 13.40 -3.37
CA ALA A 667 32.40 12.51 -4.18
C ALA A 667 33.88 12.90 -4.05
N THR A 668 34.72 12.02 -3.54
CA THR A 668 36.18 12.22 -3.36
C THR A 668 36.96 11.02 -3.86
N ALA A 669 38.18 11.22 -4.35
CA ALA A 669 39.07 10.10 -4.70
C ALA A 669 40.49 10.37 -4.17
N PRO A 670 41.23 9.31 -3.77
CA PRO A 670 42.64 9.45 -3.39
C PRO A 670 43.47 10.05 -4.52
N SER A 671 44.47 10.86 -4.17
CA SER A 671 45.40 11.49 -5.12
C SER A 671 45.98 10.47 -6.10
N GLY A 672 45.82 10.72 -7.41
CA GLY A 672 46.38 9.87 -8.47
C GLY A 672 45.50 8.68 -8.88
N SER A 673 44.21 8.66 -8.51
CA SER A 673 43.24 7.62 -8.89
C SER A 673 43.03 7.45 -10.41
N GLY A 674 43.48 8.40 -11.23
CA GLY A 674 43.31 8.38 -12.69
C GLY A 674 41.87 8.58 -13.17
N SER A 675 40.95 9.01 -12.30
CA SER A 675 39.56 9.28 -12.65
C SER A 675 38.92 10.31 -11.72
N ALA A 676 38.10 11.19 -12.28
CA ALA A 676 37.38 12.22 -11.52
C ALA A 676 36.32 11.60 -10.60
N PRO A 677 36.07 12.18 -9.40
CA PRO A 677 34.91 11.84 -8.58
C PRO A 677 33.60 12.36 -9.18
N GLU A 678 32.56 11.55 -9.12
CA GLU A 678 31.32 11.72 -9.87
C GLU A 678 30.09 11.68 -8.96
N GLY A 679 29.23 12.70 -9.01
CA GLY A 679 27.95 12.72 -8.32
C GLY A 679 28.09 12.84 -6.81
N GLY A 680 28.12 14.06 -6.28
CA GLY A 680 28.36 14.28 -4.84
C GLY A 680 27.28 13.68 -3.96
N ALA A 681 26.03 13.69 -4.43
CA ALA A 681 24.94 12.91 -3.86
C ALA A 681 24.74 11.60 -4.64
N ILE A 682 24.41 11.66 -5.92
CA ILE A 682 23.97 10.51 -6.70
C ILE A 682 24.83 10.35 -7.96
N PHE A 683 25.35 9.15 -8.15
CA PHE A 683 25.79 8.68 -9.46
C PHE A 683 24.74 7.73 -10.02
N ASN A 684 24.20 8.04 -11.19
CA ASN A 684 23.16 7.27 -11.84
C ASN A 684 23.61 6.73 -13.20
N ALA A 685 23.73 5.40 -13.32
CA ALA A 685 24.07 4.70 -14.56
C ALA A 685 22.91 3.96 -15.22
N PHE A 686 21.69 4.05 -14.65
CA PHE A 686 20.50 3.46 -15.25
C PHE A 686 19.29 4.39 -15.07
N THR A 687 18.10 3.87 -14.81
CA THR A 687 16.86 4.67 -14.72
C THR A 687 16.73 5.28 -13.32
N GLY A 688 16.61 6.60 -13.26
CA GLY A 688 16.32 7.38 -12.07
C GLY A 688 14.98 8.12 -12.16
N ALA A 689 14.24 8.18 -11.06
CA ALA A 689 13.07 9.04 -10.90
C ALA A 689 13.18 9.82 -9.58
N ILE A 690 13.19 11.14 -9.65
CA ILE A 690 13.36 12.04 -8.51
C ILE A 690 12.16 12.97 -8.43
N THR A 691 11.49 13.03 -7.28
CA THR A 691 10.30 13.88 -7.08
C THR A 691 10.28 14.48 -5.69
N GLY A 692 9.85 15.74 -5.54
CA GLY A 692 9.61 16.36 -4.23
C GLY A 692 10.87 16.52 -3.36
N SER A 693 12.07 16.41 -3.95
CA SER A 693 13.31 16.16 -3.20
C SER A 693 14.27 17.35 -3.22
N THR A 694 15.19 17.38 -2.25
CA THR A 694 16.13 18.49 -2.05
C THR A 694 17.58 18.02 -2.05
N PHE A 695 18.42 18.71 -2.81
CA PHE A 695 19.86 18.47 -2.88
C PHE A 695 20.61 19.74 -2.49
N THR A 696 21.30 19.70 -1.34
CA THR A 696 21.95 20.89 -0.77
C THR A 696 23.40 20.66 -0.38
N GLY A 697 24.31 21.54 -0.78
CA GLY A 697 25.68 21.49 -0.24
C GLY A 697 26.48 20.25 -0.64
N ASN A 698 26.05 19.49 -1.65
CA ASN A 698 26.77 18.30 -2.09
C ASN A 698 27.94 18.69 -3.00
N THR A 699 29.05 17.95 -2.94
CA THR A 699 30.28 18.29 -3.66
C THR A 699 30.85 17.14 -4.47
N ALA A 700 31.30 17.38 -5.69
CA ALA A 700 32.02 16.41 -6.52
C ALA A 700 32.93 17.14 -7.51
N GLN A 701 33.69 16.42 -8.33
CA GLN A 701 34.37 17.05 -9.46
C GLN A 701 33.44 17.18 -10.67
N TRP A 702 32.61 16.17 -10.94
CA TRP A 702 31.53 16.21 -11.92
C TRP A 702 30.18 15.99 -11.26
N GLY A 703 29.27 16.94 -11.42
CA GLY A 703 27.91 16.83 -10.88
C GLY A 703 27.91 16.96 -9.36
N GLY A 704 28.02 18.18 -8.84
CA GLY A 704 28.14 18.42 -7.40
C GLY A 704 27.04 17.73 -6.58
N ALA A 705 25.82 17.64 -7.12
CA ALA A 705 24.79 16.74 -6.61
C ALA A 705 24.68 15.45 -7.43
N ILE A 706 24.38 15.56 -8.73
CA ILE A 706 24.04 14.40 -9.56
C ILE A 706 24.98 14.29 -10.75
N TYR A 707 25.55 13.10 -10.93
CA TYR A 707 26.13 12.66 -12.19
C TYR A 707 25.20 11.64 -12.84
N ASN A 708 24.67 11.97 -14.02
CA ASN A 708 23.74 11.11 -14.76
C ASN A 708 24.37 10.61 -16.06
N ALA A 709 24.60 9.29 -16.13
CA ALA A 709 25.17 8.61 -17.28
C ALA A 709 24.14 7.94 -18.20
N TYR A 710 22.90 7.76 -17.74
CA TYR A 710 21.79 7.18 -18.51
C TYR A 710 20.52 8.04 -18.40
N TYR A 711 19.39 7.53 -17.93
CA TYR A 711 18.12 8.26 -17.92
C TYR A 711 17.72 8.69 -16.51
N THR A 712 17.37 9.96 -16.31
CA THR A 712 16.74 10.44 -15.07
C THR A 712 15.54 11.35 -15.37
N SER A 713 14.42 11.14 -14.68
CA SER A 713 13.35 12.14 -14.58
C SER A 713 13.45 12.90 -13.25
N ILE A 714 13.32 14.22 -13.29
CA ILE A 714 13.37 15.08 -12.10
C ILE A 714 12.18 16.03 -12.09
N GLN A 715 11.41 15.97 -11.02
CA GLN A 715 10.14 16.67 -10.89
C GLN A 715 10.03 17.38 -9.54
N ASN A 716 9.47 18.60 -9.50
CA ASN A 716 9.13 19.31 -8.26
C ASN A 716 10.25 19.25 -7.20
N SER A 717 11.49 19.56 -7.59
CA SER A 717 12.67 19.35 -6.73
C SER A 717 13.56 20.60 -6.70
N THR A 718 14.39 20.71 -5.66
CA THR A 718 15.26 21.87 -5.42
C THR A 718 16.73 21.46 -5.32
N PHE A 719 17.60 22.19 -6.02
CA PHE A 719 19.07 22.05 -5.96
C PHE A 719 19.70 23.38 -5.57
N SER A 720 20.38 23.41 -4.42
CA SER A 720 21.01 24.62 -3.89
C SER A 720 22.39 24.39 -3.31
N ASN A 721 23.29 25.36 -3.46
CA ASN A 721 24.63 25.33 -2.84
C ASN A 721 25.45 24.07 -3.15
N ASN A 722 25.14 23.32 -4.22
CA ASN A 722 25.96 22.19 -4.64
C ASN A 722 27.19 22.70 -5.41
N GLY A 723 28.30 22.00 -5.28
CA GLY A 723 29.61 22.43 -5.76
C GLY A 723 30.30 21.41 -6.64
N ALA A 724 30.63 21.77 -7.88
CA ALA A 724 31.68 21.11 -8.64
C ALA A 724 33.03 21.74 -8.26
N ILE A 725 33.88 20.98 -7.57
CA ILE A 725 35.16 21.45 -7.01
C ILE A 725 36.34 20.64 -7.55
N GLN A 726 37.48 21.32 -7.73
CA GLN A 726 38.72 20.66 -8.16
C GLN A 726 39.18 19.69 -7.07
N THR A 727 39.51 18.45 -7.47
CA THR A 727 40.20 17.50 -6.61
C THR A 727 41.65 17.34 -7.05
N ASN A 728 42.50 16.78 -6.19
CA ASN A 728 43.94 16.59 -6.47
C ASN A 728 44.23 15.52 -7.55
N ASN A 729 43.25 15.14 -8.37
CA ASN A 729 43.28 13.97 -9.26
C ASN A 729 43.49 14.30 -10.74
N GLY A 730 44.37 15.26 -11.04
CA GLY A 730 44.78 15.62 -12.40
C GLY A 730 43.94 16.74 -13.04
N ASP A 731 44.31 17.13 -14.27
CA ASP A 731 43.73 18.23 -15.06
C ASP A 731 42.34 17.86 -15.66
N PHE A 732 41.54 17.05 -14.97
CA PHE A 732 40.15 16.83 -15.38
C PHE A 732 39.35 18.12 -15.18
N SER A 733 38.40 18.37 -16.08
CA SER A 733 37.49 19.50 -15.93
C SER A 733 36.66 19.40 -14.65
N VAL A 734 36.15 20.53 -14.18
CA VAL A 734 35.28 20.63 -13.00
C VAL A 734 33.95 21.19 -13.49
N ASP A 735 32.93 20.34 -13.63
CA ASP A 735 31.74 20.70 -14.40
C ASP A 735 30.44 20.25 -13.72
N GLY A 736 29.36 21.02 -13.91
CA GLY A 736 28.03 20.68 -13.41
C GLY A 736 27.91 20.88 -11.89
N GLY A 737 27.79 22.12 -11.44
CA GLY A 737 27.79 22.44 -10.00
C GLY A 737 26.65 21.77 -9.23
N ALA A 738 25.46 21.64 -9.83
CA ALA A 738 24.42 20.73 -9.33
C ALA A 738 24.37 19.43 -10.14
N ILE A 739 24.18 19.53 -11.46
CA ILE A 739 23.88 18.39 -12.31
C ILE A 739 24.88 18.30 -13.44
N TYR A 740 25.46 17.11 -13.62
CA TYR A 740 26.23 16.74 -14.79
C TYR A 740 25.47 15.64 -15.55
N ALA A 741 25.15 15.90 -16.80
CA ALA A 741 24.56 14.95 -17.72
C ALA A 741 25.62 14.55 -18.77
N GLY A 742 25.97 13.27 -18.79
CA GLY A 742 26.93 12.74 -19.75
C GLY A 742 27.56 11.43 -19.31
N GLY A 743 28.15 10.72 -20.26
CA GLY A 743 28.80 9.42 -20.02
C GLY A 743 28.43 8.40 -21.09
N ASN A 744 29.35 7.47 -21.35
CA ASN A 744 29.09 6.30 -22.18
C ASN A 744 28.92 5.10 -21.23
N TYR A 745 27.70 4.82 -20.79
CA TYR A 745 27.41 3.53 -20.16
C TYR A 745 27.14 2.50 -21.26
N THR A 746 27.69 1.29 -21.12
CA THR A 746 27.72 0.28 -22.19
C THR A 746 26.32 -0.05 -22.70
N GLY A 747 26.01 0.33 -23.95
CA GLY A 747 24.80 -0.06 -24.67
C GLY A 747 23.60 0.90 -24.60
N GLY A 748 23.74 2.10 -24.02
CA GLY A 748 22.61 3.04 -23.81
C GLY A 748 22.72 4.40 -24.52
N ALA A 749 21.60 5.14 -24.59
CA ALA A 749 21.62 6.58 -24.84
C ALA A 749 22.39 7.29 -23.71
N GLY A 750 23.34 8.17 -24.03
CA GLY A 750 24.11 8.92 -23.05
C GLY A 750 23.21 9.78 -22.15
N GLY A 751 23.74 10.32 -21.04
CA GLY A 751 23.00 11.04 -19.99
C GLY A 751 21.78 11.88 -20.42
N VAL A 752 20.60 11.27 -20.48
CA VAL A 752 19.30 11.90 -20.74
C VAL A 752 18.65 12.34 -19.43
N ILE A 753 18.13 13.56 -19.38
CA ILE A 753 17.34 14.04 -18.23
C ILE A 753 16.05 14.72 -18.69
N ASP A 754 14.92 14.31 -18.13
CA ASP A 754 13.63 15.00 -18.27
C ASP A 754 13.33 15.80 -17.00
N ILE A 755 13.16 17.11 -17.14
CA ILE A 755 12.99 18.04 -16.02
C ILE A 755 11.65 18.76 -16.10
N THR A 756 10.89 18.76 -15.01
CA THR A 756 9.64 19.53 -14.88
C THR A 756 9.58 20.18 -13.51
N ASN A 757 9.26 21.48 -13.46
CA ASN A 757 9.06 22.20 -12.19
C ASN A 757 10.26 22.11 -11.24
N LEU A 758 11.47 22.35 -11.75
CA LEU A 758 12.71 22.29 -10.98
C LEU A 758 13.20 23.68 -10.59
N THR A 759 13.84 23.83 -9.42
CA THR A 759 14.58 25.04 -9.06
C THR A 759 16.05 24.69 -8.79
N VAL A 760 16.96 25.18 -9.65
CA VAL A 760 18.42 25.04 -9.54
C VAL A 760 19.02 26.42 -9.31
N ALA A 761 19.35 26.74 -8.06
CA ALA A 761 19.86 28.07 -7.72
C ALA A 761 20.98 28.08 -6.68
N GLY A 762 21.93 29.02 -6.83
CA GLY A 762 23.03 29.15 -5.87
C GLY A 762 24.07 28.03 -5.92
N ASN A 763 24.15 27.26 -7.02
CA ASN A 763 25.15 26.21 -7.20
C ASN A 763 26.43 26.77 -7.84
N HIS A 764 27.55 26.10 -7.65
CA HIS A 764 28.87 26.58 -8.07
C HIS A 764 29.65 25.51 -8.82
N SER A 765 30.36 25.91 -9.88
CA SER A 765 31.34 25.08 -10.58
C SER A 765 32.65 25.83 -10.78
N ALA A 766 33.79 25.20 -10.47
CA ALA A 766 35.09 25.80 -10.77
C ALA A 766 35.41 25.83 -12.28
N GLY A 767 34.71 25.05 -13.10
CA GLY A 767 34.79 25.05 -14.56
C GLY A 767 33.46 25.46 -15.18
N ARG A 768 32.76 24.55 -15.86
CA ARG A 768 31.55 24.86 -16.65
C ARG A 768 30.26 24.44 -15.98
N GLY A 769 29.16 25.09 -16.34
CA GLY A 769 27.80 24.72 -15.92
C GLY A 769 27.62 24.78 -14.41
N GLY A 770 27.59 25.98 -13.84
CA GLY A 770 27.44 26.18 -12.38
C GLY A 770 26.16 25.57 -11.82
N GLY A 771 25.05 25.63 -12.56
CA GLY A 771 23.86 24.83 -12.27
C GLY A 771 23.96 23.47 -12.95
N VAL A 772 23.87 23.45 -14.28
CA VAL A 772 23.78 22.24 -15.10
C VAL A 772 24.86 22.22 -16.17
N PHE A 773 25.49 21.06 -16.35
CA PHE A 773 26.40 20.79 -17.45
C PHE A 773 25.90 19.59 -18.26
N LEU A 774 25.85 19.74 -19.59
CA LEU A 774 25.65 18.64 -20.53
C LEU A 774 26.92 18.44 -21.38
N LYS A 775 27.41 17.20 -21.41
CA LYS A 775 28.57 16.80 -22.19
C LYS A 775 28.23 16.72 -23.69
N GLN A 776 28.78 17.64 -24.49
CA GLN A 776 28.45 17.81 -25.91
C GLN A 776 29.04 16.75 -26.86
N ASP A 777 29.94 15.87 -26.40
CA ASP A 777 30.63 14.90 -27.26
C ASP A 777 29.87 13.57 -27.46
N THR A 778 28.65 13.46 -26.92
CA THR A 778 27.77 12.29 -27.11
C THR A 778 26.56 12.70 -27.94
N SER A 779 26.30 12.01 -29.06
CA SER A 779 25.15 12.29 -29.93
C SER A 779 23.79 11.88 -29.33
N THR A 780 23.80 11.32 -28.12
CA THR A 780 22.64 10.69 -27.48
C THR A 780 22.25 11.30 -26.13
N ALA A 781 23.11 12.14 -25.51
CA ALA A 781 22.77 12.85 -24.27
C ALA A 781 22.01 14.14 -24.58
N TYR A 782 20.94 14.40 -23.85
CA TYR A 782 20.16 15.63 -23.94
C TYR A 782 19.38 15.89 -22.66
N ILE A 783 18.98 17.13 -22.45
CA ILE A 783 18.10 17.50 -21.34
C ILE A 783 16.85 18.13 -21.90
N ASN A 784 15.69 17.61 -21.51
CA ASN A 784 14.40 18.23 -21.73
C ASN A 784 13.99 19.01 -20.49
N THR A 785 13.47 20.22 -20.65
CA THR A 785 13.03 21.02 -19.51
C THR A 785 11.80 21.88 -19.78
N VAL A 786 10.95 22.02 -18.76
CA VAL A 786 9.77 22.89 -18.74
C VAL A 786 9.54 23.44 -17.35
N ASN A 787 8.95 24.63 -17.25
CA ASN A 787 8.51 25.22 -15.97
C ASN A 787 9.60 25.26 -14.90
N SER A 788 10.86 25.45 -15.27
CA SER A 788 12.00 25.32 -14.34
C SER A 788 12.84 26.60 -14.23
N ILE A 789 13.46 26.81 -13.07
CA ILE A 789 14.33 27.95 -12.76
C ILE A 789 15.79 27.47 -12.69
N TYR A 790 16.67 28.13 -13.45
CA TYR A 790 18.12 27.97 -13.44
C TYR A 790 18.76 29.35 -13.30
N ALA A 791 19.06 29.78 -12.08
CA ALA A 791 19.54 31.14 -11.84
C ALA A 791 20.41 31.24 -10.59
N LEU A 792 21.13 32.35 -10.41
CA LEU A 792 22.00 32.59 -9.25
C LEU A 792 23.14 31.56 -9.11
N ASN A 793 23.39 30.75 -10.13
CA ASN A 793 24.50 29.81 -10.13
C ASN A 793 25.78 30.53 -10.60
N THR A 794 26.95 29.96 -10.28
CA THR A 794 28.24 30.55 -10.60
C THR A 794 29.17 29.55 -11.26
N ALA A 795 29.94 30.01 -12.24
CA ALA A 795 30.95 29.21 -12.95
C ALA A 795 32.18 30.07 -13.27
N ALA A 796 33.24 29.47 -13.80
CA ALA A 796 34.36 30.23 -14.36
C ALA A 796 33.88 31.20 -15.46
N SER A 797 34.61 32.30 -15.66
CA SER A 797 34.25 33.30 -16.67
C SER A 797 34.15 32.67 -18.07
N GLY A 798 33.02 32.88 -18.75
CA GLY A 798 32.76 32.32 -20.08
C GLY A 798 32.31 30.84 -20.09
N ALA A 799 32.08 30.24 -18.93
CA ALA A 799 31.83 28.81 -18.78
C ALA A 799 30.35 28.42 -18.51
N GLY A 800 29.40 29.34 -18.75
CA GLY A 800 27.96 29.09 -18.58
C GLY A 800 27.56 28.89 -17.10
N PRO A 801 27.26 29.96 -16.35
CA PRO A 801 27.00 29.86 -14.92
C PRO A 801 25.74 29.07 -14.56
N ASP A 802 24.63 29.25 -15.29
CA ASP A 802 23.39 28.52 -14.97
C ASP A 802 23.33 27.18 -15.69
N VAL A 803 23.62 27.19 -16.98
CA VAL A 803 23.65 25.99 -17.82
C VAL A 803 24.82 26.08 -18.78
N TYR A 804 25.45 24.95 -19.09
CA TYR A 804 26.41 24.79 -20.20
C TYR A 804 26.07 23.54 -21.01
N GLY A 805 25.99 23.67 -22.34
CA GLY A 805 25.51 22.60 -23.24
C GLY A 805 24.13 22.92 -23.85
N GLY A 806 23.67 22.07 -24.77
CA GLY A 806 22.36 22.25 -25.42
C GLY A 806 21.22 21.63 -24.60
N MET A 807 20.18 22.41 -24.29
CA MET A 807 18.98 21.90 -23.62
C MET A 807 17.75 22.11 -24.51
N PHE A 808 16.91 21.09 -24.60
CA PHE A 808 15.63 21.18 -25.29
C PHE A 808 14.58 21.70 -24.31
N SER A 809 14.09 22.90 -24.60
CA SER A 809 13.06 23.52 -23.80
C SER A 809 11.68 23.25 -24.40
N TYR A 810 10.77 22.75 -23.57
CA TYR A 810 9.32 22.76 -23.85
C TYR A 810 8.65 24.07 -23.38
N GLY A 811 9.40 25.07 -22.93
CA GLY A 811 8.91 26.43 -22.69
C GLY A 811 8.78 26.80 -21.22
N SER A 812 8.52 28.08 -20.98
CA SER A 812 8.27 28.66 -19.64
C SER A 812 9.33 28.34 -18.58
N ASN A 813 10.62 28.51 -18.91
CA ASN A 813 11.72 28.41 -17.96
C ASN A 813 12.30 29.78 -17.62
N VAL A 814 12.92 29.94 -16.44
CA VAL A 814 13.71 31.13 -16.08
C VAL A 814 15.19 30.78 -16.07
N ILE A 815 15.98 31.44 -16.92
CA ILE A 815 17.43 31.27 -17.01
C ILE A 815 18.07 32.59 -16.62
N GLY A 816 18.82 32.61 -15.52
CA GLY A 816 19.48 33.81 -15.00
C GLY A 816 20.49 34.38 -15.99
N ASN A 817 21.34 33.54 -16.57
CA ASN A 817 22.38 33.92 -17.52
C ASN A 817 22.67 32.79 -18.51
N ASN A 818 22.33 33.04 -19.78
CA ASN A 818 22.41 32.08 -20.86
C ASN A 818 23.64 32.26 -21.78
N ASN A 819 24.72 32.92 -21.32
CA ASN A 819 25.81 33.34 -22.21
C ASN A 819 26.78 32.21 -22.67
N SER A 820 27.24 32.39 -23.92
CA SER A 820 28.37 31.83 -24.68
C SER A 820 28.40 30.36 -25.14
N GLN A 821 27.78 29.36 -24.50
CA GLN A 821 27.72 27.98 -25.05
C GLN A 821 26.45 27.19 -24.71
N SER A 822 25.39 27.89 -24.34
CA SER A 822 24.13 27.30 -23.88
C SER A 822 23.09 27.44 -24.98
N TYR A 823 22.78 26.34 -25.67
CA TYR A 823 21.82 26.35 -26.77
C TYR A 823 20.43 26.11 -26.20
N PHE A 824 19.70 27.20 -25.94
CA PHE A 824 18.28 27.20 -25.56
C PHE A 824 17.46 27.93 -26.63
N PRO A 825 17.07 27.24 -27.71
CA PRO A 825 16.19 27.85 -28.70
C PRO A 825 14.80 28.02 -28.09
N ASN A 826 14.21 29.21 -28.25
CA ASN A 826 12.76 29.31 -28.23
C ASN A 826 12.26 28.59 -29.48
N SER A 827 11.72 27.38 -29.31
CA SER A 827 11.04 26.70 -30.41
C SER A 827 9.84 27.55 -30.84
N PRO A 828 9.57 27.72 -32.14
CA PRO A 828 8.33 28.39 -32.57
C PRO A 828 7.07 27.68 -32.09
N VAL A 829 7.18 26.40 -31.68
CA VAL A 829 6.10 25.60 -31.08
C VAL A 829 6.03 25.78 -29.55
N PHE A 830 7.11 26.18 -28.89
CA PHE A 830 7.20 26.27 -27.43
C PHE A 830 7.77 27.63 -26.97
N THR A 831 6.91 28.47 -26.39
CA THR A 831 7.21 29.85 -25.99
C THR A 831 7.29 30.01 -24.46
N GLY A 832 7.69 31.19 -23.98
CA GLY A 832 7.63 31.57 -22.55
C GLY A 832 8.94 31.52 -21.77
N ASN A 833 10.07 31.12 -22.38
CA ASN A 833 11.35 31.18 -21.67
C ASN A 833 11.80 32.62 -21.40
N GLN A 834 12.36 32.83 -20.22
CA GLN A 834 12.94 34.08 -19.77
C GLN A 834 14.46 33.91 -19.70
N ASN A 835 15.18 34.49 -20.66
CA ASN A 835 16.62 34.28 -20.82
C ASN A 835 17.40 35.56 -20.48
N GLY A 836 18.11 35.55 -19.36
CA GLY A 836 19.06 36.61 -19.02
C GLY A 836 20.40 36.45 -19.73
N THR A 837 21.23 37.49 -19.64
CA THR A 837 22.56 37.55 -20.28
C THR A 837 23.63 37.78 -19.23
N ALA A 838 24.91 37.61 -19.59
CA ALA A 838 26.00 37.93 -18.67
C ALA A 838 26.05 39.42 -18.27
N ALA A 839 25.61 40.31 -19.16
CA ALA A 839 25.55 41.75 -18.87
C ALA A 839 24.32 42.13 -18.04
N ASN A 840 23.20 41.43 -18.25
CA ASN A 840 21.93 41.66 -17.57
C ASN A 840 21.35 40.30 -17.15
N PRO A 841 21.82 39.73 -16.03
CA PRO A 841 21.27 38.48 -15.52
C PRO A 841 19.86 38.71 -14.98
N ILE A 842 18.99 37.72 -15.11
CA ILE A 842 17.65 37.71 -14.50
C ILE A 842 17.77 37.19 -13.07
N ASP A 843 17.24 37.95 -12.11
CA ASP A 843 17.01 37.48 -10.75
C ASP A 843 15.57 36.94 -10.63
N PRO A 844 15.37 35.64 -10.33
CA PRO A 844 14.05 35.08 -10.09
C PRO A 844 13.40 35.54 -8.77
N HIS A 845 14.07 36.33 -7.92
CA HIS A 845 13.58 36.78 -6.61
C HIS A 845 13.09 35.62 -5.74
N LEU A 846 14.02 34.71 -5.42
CA LEU A 846 13.78 33.61 -4.49
C LEU A 846 14.01 34.07 -3.05
N ALA A 847 13.18 33.59 -2.13
CA ALA A 847 13.49 33.65 -0.70
C ALA A 847 14.67 32.73 -0.36
N PRO A 848 15.31 32.81 0.82
CA PRO A 848 16.31 31.82 1.24
C PRO A 848 15.74 30.40 1.27
N ILE A 849 16.57 29.38 1.04
CA ILE A 849 16.13 27.98 1.17
C ILE A 849 15.70 27.68 2.61
N ALA A 850 14.50 27.13 2.77
CA ALA A 850 13.89 26.88 4.07
C ALA A 850 12.78 25.84 3.98
N ASN A 851 12.25 25.40 5.12
CA ASN A 851 11.02 24.59 5.16
C ASN A 851 9.81 25.51 4.99
N TYR A 852 9.09 25.34 3.88
CA TYR A 852 7.88 26.12 3.55
C TYR A 852 6.60 25.26 3.63
N GLY A 853 6.54 24.27 4.53
CA GLY A 853 5.35 23.46 4.80
C GLY A 853 5.23 22.20 3.93
N GLY A 854 6.36 21.69 3.44
CA GLY A 854 6.48 20.45 2.68
C GLY A 854 7.40 19.42 3.34
N PRO A 855 7.59 18.24 2.74
CA PRO A 855 8.46 17.20 3.29
C PRO A 855 9.95 17.54 3.21
N THR A 856 10.33 18.47 2.34
CA THR A 856 11.73 18.89 2.13
C THR A 856 11.85 20.42 1.99
N GLN A 857 13.06 20.96 2.14
CA GLN A 857 13.30 22.41 2.02
C GLN A 857 13.18 22.88 0.56
N THR A 858 12.69 24.08 0.32
CA THR A 858 12.54 24.61 -1.05
C THR A 858 12.78 26.11 -1.06
N PHE A 859 12.76 26.71 -2.26
CA PHE A 859 12.78 28.15 -2.45
C PHE A 859 11.34 28.66 -2.61
N ALA A 860 10.88 29.54 -1.73
CA ALA A 860 9.64 30.27 -1.96
C ALA A 860 9.86 31.42 -2.96
N LEU A 861 8.83 31.75 -3.74
CA LEU A 861 8.83 32.90 -4.65
C LEU A 861 8.44 34.19 -3.93
N LEU A 862 9.23 35.25 -4.07
CA LEU A 862 8.90 36.59 -3.55
C LEU A 862 7.90 37.31 -4.46
N SER A 863 7.30 38.41 -3.97
CA SER A 863 6.12 39.06 -4.59
C SER A 863 6.38 39.65 -5.98
N ASN A 864 7.63 40.00 -6.27
CA ASN A 864 8.08 40.53 -7.55
C ASN A 864 8.80 39.49 -8.42
N SER A 865 8.68 38.21 -8.10
CA SER A 865 9.32 37.15 -8.87
C SER A 865 8.73 37.06 -10.27
N THR A 866 9.60 37.01 -11.26
CA THR A 866 9.24 36.81 -12.67
C THR A 866 8.73 35.40 -12.97
N ALA A 867 8.87 34.46 -12.01
CA ALA A 867 8.39 33.09 -12.11
C ALA A 867 6.90 32.93 -11.77
N LEU A 868 6.28 33.98 -11.20
CA LEU A 868 4.89 33.93 -10.75
C LEU A 868 3.91 33.86 -11.92
N ASN A 869 2.98 32.90 -11.86
CA ASN A 869 1.92 32.69 -12.86
C ASN A 869 2.43 32.66 -14.31
N ALA A 870 3.68 32.20 -14.49
CA ALA A 870 4.40 32.27 -15.75
C ALA A 870 4.65 30.89 -16.37
N GLY A 871 4.17 29.81 -15.74
CA GLY A 871 4.40 28.46 -16.23
C GLY A 871 3.43 28.02 -17.33
N ARG A 872 3.82 26.96 -18.03
CA ARG A 872 3.08 26.32 -19.11
C ARG A 872 2.06 25.33 -18.53
N THR A 873 0.77 25.55 -18.81
CA THR A 873 -0.35 24.87 -18.12
C THR A 873 -0.53 23.40 -18.46
N ASP A 874 -0.12 22.97 -19.66
CA ASP A 874 -0.23 21.59 -20.16
C ASP A 874 0.87 20.65 -19.63
N TYR A 875 1.84 21.17 -18.86
CA TYR A 875 2.95 20.42 -18.27
C TYR A 875 3.01 20.52 -16.74
N PHE A 876 1.92 20.93 -16.08
CA PHE A 876 1.89 20.93 -14.63
C PHE A 876 1.59 19.57 -14.03
N LEU A 877 2.27 19.30 -12.92
CA LEU A 877 1.93 18.23 -12.02
C LEU A 877 0.84 18.73 -11.05
N PRO A 878 -0.02 17.84 -10.52
CA PRO A 878 -1.15 18.24 -9.66
C PRO A 878 -0.74 18.94 -8.36
N THR A 879 0.53 18.83 -7.96
CA THR A 879 1.08 19.42 -6.75
C THR A 879 2.48 19.99 -6.99
N ASP A 880 2.91 20.90 -6.13
CA ASP A 880 4.30 21.39 -6.03
C ASP A 880 5.17 20.50 -5.12
N GLN A 881 6.43 20.88 -4.87
CA GLN A 881 7.36 20.12 -4.01
C GLN A 881 6.83 19.86 -2.59
N ARG A 882 5.90 20.68 -2.11
CA ARG A 882 5.34 20.58 -0.76
C ARG A 882 4.11 19.68 -0.71
N GLY A 883 3.69 19.12 -1.85
CA GLY A 883 2.41 18.43 -2.00
C GLY A 883 1.21 19.37 -2.05
N GLN A 884 1.42 20.67 -2.25
CA GLN A 884 0.34 21.65 -2.34
C GLN A 884 -0.21 21.68 -3.77
N VAL A 885 -1.55 21.74 -3.92
CA VAL A 885 -2.24 21.78 -5.23
C VAL A 885 -1.62 22.82 -6.18
N ARG A 886 -1.50 22.45 -7.46
CA ARG A 886 -0.98 23.26 -8.57
C ARG A 886 -1.77 23.01 -9.88
N PRO A 887 -2.05 24.05 -10.70
CA PRO A 887 -1.90 25.47 -10.38
C PRO A 887 -2.97 25.92 -9.37
N ARG A 888 -2.67 26.94 -8.54
CA ARG A 888 -3.68 27.53 -7.63
C ARG A 888 -4.41 28.73 -8.23
N GLU A 889 -3.85 29.30 -9.28
CA GLU A 889 -4.45 30.35 -10.08
C GLU A 889 -4.76 29.82 -11.50
N SER A 890 -5.08 30.70 -12.44
CA SER A 890 -5.32 30.30 -13.85
C SER A 890 -4.08 29.74 -14.54
N VAL A 891 -2.88 30.04 -14.01
CA VAL A 891 -1.57 29.59 -14.47
C VAL A 891 -0.74 29.30 -13.24
N GLY A 892 0.08 28.24 -13.26
CA GLY A 892 0.97 27.92 -12.14
C GLY A 892 2.30 28.67 -12.22
N ASP A 893 3.07 28.58 -11.14
CA ASP A 893 4.38 29.20 -11.06
C ASP A 893 5.47 28.34 -11.71
N ILE A 894 6.49 29.00 -12.27
CA ILE A 894 7.72 28.34 -12.73
C ILE A 894 8.53 27.91 -11.50
N GLY A 895 9.05 26.68 -11.50
CA GLY A 895 9.92 26.14 -10.47
C GLY A 895 9.23 25.14 -9.54
N ALA A 896 9.94 24.72 -8.50
CA ALA A 896 9.49 23.67 -7.60
C ALA A 896 8.39 24.09 -6.61
N TYR A 897 8.13 25.41 -6.50
CA TYR A 897 7.21 26.01 -5.53
C TYR A 897 6.02 26.65 -6.23
N GLU A 898 4.80 26.38 -5.75
CA GLU A 898 3.58 27.06 -6.16
C GLU A 898 3.14 28.01 -5.05
N ARG A 899 3.14 29.32 -5.27
CA ARG A 899 2.80 30.26 -4.22
C ARG A 899 1.35 30.08 -3.78
N SER A 900 1.19 29.85 -2.47
CA SER A 900 -0.11 29.73 -1.83
C SER A 900 -0.44 30.98 -1.01
N VAL A 901 -1.71 31.39 -1.11
CA VAL A 901 -2.35 32.36 -0.22
C VAL A 901 -3.31 31.60 0.69
N THR A 902 -3.30 31.88 2.00
CA THR A 902 -4.27 31.30 2.94
C THR A 902 -5.06 32.41 3.63
N VAL A 903 -6.39 32.29 3.61
CA VAL A 903 -7.31 33.14 4.40
C VAL A 903 -7.63 32.41 5.70
N ASP A 904 -7.39 33.05 6.83
CA ASP A 904 -7.77 32.49 8.13
C ASP A 904 -9.29 32.54 8.28
N GLN A 905 -9.89 31.36 8.42
CA GLN A 905 -11.34 31.19 8.57
C GLN A 905 -11.76 31.13 10.04
N SER A 906 -10.81 31.07 10.98
CA SER A 906 -11.09 30.94 12.42
C SER A 906 -11.92 32.12 12.95
N SER A 907 -11.92 33.26 12.27
CA SER A 907 -12.77 34.40 12.62
C SER A 907 -14.23 34.23 12.18
N LEU A 908 -14.53 33.39 11.17
CA LEU A 908 -15.90 33.13 10.70
C LEU A 908 -16.57 32.04 11.55
N HIS A 909 -17.50 32.46 12.41
CA HIS A 909 -18.31 31.59 13.26
C HIS A 909 -19.78 31.56 12.81
N TYR A 910 -20.61 30.75 13.48
CA TYR A 910 -22.07 30.78 13.38
C TYR A 910 -22.64 32.21 13.53
N ALA A 911 -23.57 32.57 12.66
CA ALA A 911 -24.35 33.78 12.77
C ALA A 911 -25.77 33.44 13.28
N ASN A 912 -26.46 34.37 13.93
CA ASN A 912 -27.86 34.17 14.34
C ASN A 912 -28.76 35.08 13.52
N GLN A 913 -29.86 34.54 13.02
CA GLN A 913 -30.87 35.28 12.27
C GLN A 913 -31.34 36.50 13.10
N GLY A 914 -31.34 37.68 12.48
CA GLY A 914 -31.79 38.92 13.12
C GLY A 914 -30.79 39.57 14.10
N ILE A 915 -29.63 38.97 14.35
CA ILE A 915 -28.58 39.54 15.22
C ILE A 915 -27.44 40.10 14.35
N ALA A 916 -26.92 41.28 14.72
CA ALA A 916 -25.78 41.87 14.03
C ALA A 916 -24.56 40.93 14.06
N TYR A 917 -23.99 40.68 12.88
CA TYR A 917 -22.79 39.88 12.66
C TYR A 917 -21.68 40.81 12.15
N SER A 918 -20.47 40.64 12.69
CA SER A 918 -19.30 41.43 12.29
C SER A 918 -18.03 40.62 12.58
N LYS A 919 -17.30 40.24 11.52
CA LYS A 919 -16.06 39.47 11.61
C LYS A 919 -15.05 39.98 10.57
N GLN A 920 -13.81 40.08 11.00
CA GLN A 920 -12.71 40.55 10.17
C GLN A 920 -11.98 39.34 9.59
N LEU A 921 -11.84 39.28 8.27
CA LEU A 921 -10.97 38.31 7.61
C LEU A 921 -9.51 38.75 7.72
N SER A 922 -8.62 37.78 7.88
CA SER A 922 -7.17 37.96 7.86
C SER A 922 -6.52 37.10 6.76
N PHE A 923 -5.43 37.63 6.22
CA PHE A 923 -4.68 37.09 5.09
C PHE A 923 -3.28 36.76 5.56
N THR A 924 -2.82 35.53 5.35
CA THR A 924 -1.46 35.13 5.73
C THR A 924 -0.64 34.83 4.48
N ARG A 925 0.47 35.55 4.36
CA ARG A 925 1.51 35.29 3.35
C ARG A 925 2.51 34.28 3.93
N GLN A 926 2.70 33.16 3.24
CA GLN A 926 3.72 32.19 3.64
C GLN A 926 5.09 32.64 3.09
N THR A 927 5.74 33.63 3.73
CA THR A 927 7.06 34.13 3.31
C THR A 927 8.21 33.98 4.30
N SER A 928 7.99 33.51 5.52
CA SER A 928 9.09 33.25 6.45
C SER A 928 8.71 32.26 7.55
N LEU A 929 9.65 31.39 7.90
CA LEU A 929 9.61 30.53 9.07
C LEU A 929 9.55 31.38 10.35
N ALA A 930 8.51 31.19 11.15
CA ALA A 930 8.65 31.14 12.60
C ALA A 930 7.73 30.01 13.10
N GLU A 931 8.36 28.87 13.40
CA GLU A 931 7.90 27.79 14.27
C GLU A 931 6.67 26.94 13.90
N GLY A 932 6.92 25.65 13.58
CA GLY A 932 6.03 24.51 13.87
C GLY A 932 4.53 24.62 13.51
N PRO A 933 3.69 23.68 13.98
CA PRO A 933 2.25 23.68 13.70
C PRO A 933 1.43 24.75 14.43
N SER A 934 2.03 25.71 15.15
CA SER A 934 1.28 26.78 15.81
C SER A 934 2.11 28.05 15.95
N GLY A 935 1.86 29.05 15.10
CA GLY A 935 2.48 30.37 15.28
C GLY A 935 2.66 31.21 14.01
N ALA A 936 1.63 31.35 13.17
CA ALA A 936 1.67 32.37 12.13
C ALA A 936 1.72 33.77 12.78
N VAL A 937 2.50 34.70 12.21
CA VAL A 937 2.33 36.13 12.49
C VAL A 937 0.92 36.51 12.06
N GLN A 938 0.00 36.60 13.02
CA GLN A 938 -1.35 37.10 12.82
C GLN A 938 -1.35 38.62 12.94
N GLY A 939 -1.62 39.30 11.84
CA GLY A 939 -2.02 40.70 11.83
C GLY A 939 -2.63 41.08 10.49
N PRO A 940 -3.68 41.91 10.45
CA PRO A 940 -4.15 42.50 9.20
C PRO A 940 -3.01 43.33 8.61
N GLN A 941 -2.51 42.93 7.45
CA GLN A 941 -1.53 43.73 6.71
C GLN A 941 -2.25 44.98 6.20
N ALA A 942 -1.78 46.17 6.59
CA ALA A 942 -2.34 47.43 6.11
C ALA A 942 -2.23 47.47 4.57
N GLY A 943 -3.35 47.62 3.87
CA GLY A 943 -3.39 47.74 2.40
C GLY A 943 -3.98 46.56 1.63
N THR A 944 -4.44 45.48 2.27
CA THR A 944 -5.15 44.38 1.59
C THR A 944 -6.60 44.75 1.23
N SER A 945 -6.95 44.59 -0.04
CA SER A 945 -8.32 44.71 -0.56
C SER A 945 -8.99 43.33 -0.69
N TRP A 946 -10.30 43.25 -0.44
CA TRP A 946 -11.06 41.99 -0.49
C TRP A 946 -12.25 42.11 -1.45
N SER A 947 -12.52 41.05 -2.21
CA SER A 947 -13.69 40.94 -3.06
C SER A 947 -14.32 39.55 -3.03
N ILE A 948 -15.56 39.42 -3.52
CA ILE A 948 -16.24 38.13 -3.73
C ILE A 948 -16.01 37.68 -5.17
N VAL A 949 -15.67 36.42 -5.36
CA VAL A 949 -15.62 35.79 -6.69
C VAL A 949 -17.04 35.32 -7.06
N PRO A 950 -17.62 35.76 -8.18
CA PRO A 950 -18.96 35.35 -8.58
C PRO A 950 -18.96 33.88 -9.05
N ASN A 951 -19.53 32.98 -8.24
CA ASN A 951 -19.73 31.57 -8.60
C ASN A 951 -21.22 31.22 -8.55
N ALA A 952 -21.69 30.39 -9.49
CA ALA A 952 -23.09 29.97 -9.53
C ALA A 952 -23.47 29.14 -8.29
N GLY A 953 -24.53 29.54 -7.58
CA GLY A 953 -24.98 28.87 -6.35
C GLY A 953 -24.22 29.26 -5.08
N GLU A 954 -23.26 30.20 -5.16
CA GLU A 954 -22.54 30.75 -4.01
C GLU A 954 -22.97 32.18 -3.69
N GLY A 955 -22.88 32.58 -2.42
CA GLY A 955 -23.20 33.93 -1.97
C GLY A 955 -23.12 34.08 -0.46
N LEU A 956 -22.98 35.32 0.01
CA LEU A 956 -23.12 35.64 1.43
C LEU A 956 -24.58 35.45 1.89
N PRO A 957 -24.82 35.17 3.18
CA PRO A 957 -26.17 35.16 3.73
C PRO A 957 -26.91 36.48 3.42
N PRO A 958 -28.22 36.46 3.08
CA PRO A 958 -28.99 37.67 2.85
C PRO A 958 -28.92 38.63 4.05
N GLY A 959 -28.45 39.85 3.81
CA GLY A 959 -28.24 40.88 4.83
C GLY A 959 -26.81 40.97 5.37
N ILE A 960 -25.88 40.13 4.89
CA ILE A 960 -24.44 40.21 5.16
C ILE A 960 -23.70 40.73 3.92
N THR A 961 -22.70 41.57 4.13
CA THR A 961 -21.83 42.13 3.09
C THR A 961 -20.36 41.93 3.43
N LEU A 962 -19.49 41.87 2.41
CA LEU A 962 -18.04 41.92 2.53
C LEU A 962 -17.56 43.30 2.07
N SER A 963 -16.88 44.02 2.95
CA SER A 963 -16.20 45.28 2.59
C SER A 963 -14.84 45.04 1.94
N SER A 964 -14.33 46.07 1.26
CA SER A 964 -12.99 46.02 0.66
C SER A 964 -11.87 45.86 1.69
N SER A 965 -12.07 46.16 2.97
CA SER A 965 -11.06 45.94 4.02
C SER A 965 -11.11 44.53 4.62
N GLY A 966 -11.99 43.64 4.13
CA GLY A 966 -12.13 42.28 4.65
C GLY A 966 -13.11 42.14 5.82
N LEU A 967 -13.85 43.20 6.16
CA LEU A 967 -14.90 43.14 7.17
C LEU A 967 -16.16 42.49 6.57
N VAL A 968 -16.54 41.32 7.08
CA VAL A 968 -17.82 40.66 6.82
C VAL A 968 -18.82 41.12 7.88
N SER A 969 -19.83 41.88 7.50
CA SER A 969 -20.78 42.44 8.47
C SER A 969 -22.19 42.67 7.92
N GLY A 970 -23.15 42.75 8.85
CA GLY A 970 -24.57 43.00 8.57
C GLY A 970 -25.47 42.23 9.52
N THR A 971 -26.75 42.07 9.17
CA THR A 971 -27.71 41.29 9.97
C THR A 971 -28.30 40.20 9.06
N PRO A 972 -28.01 38.92 9.28
CA PRO A 972 -28.49 37.86 8.42
C PRO A 972 -30.00 37.69 8.63
N THR A 973 -30.75 37.57 7.53
CA THR A 973 -32.22 37.58 7.55
C THR A 973 -32.84 36.20 7.36
N THR A 974 -32.07 35.23 6.87
CA THR A 974 -32.54 33.88 6.53
C THR A 974 -31.60 32.83 7.11
N GLN A 975 -32.17 31.79 7.71
CA GLN A 975 -31.45 30.62 8.22
C GLN A 975 -30.88 29.78 7.07
N GLY A 976 -29.70 29.19 7.28
CA GLY A 976 -29.08 28.26 6.34
C GLY A 976 -27.55 28.31 6.34
N THR A 977 -26.95 27.35 5.63
CA THR A 977 -25.51 27.35 5.36
C THR A 977 -25.25 28.01 4.02
N TYR A 978 -24.50 29.11 4.05
CA TYR A 978 -24.13 29.88 2.87
C TYR A 978 -22.64 29.72 2.60
N THR A 979 -22.29 29.37 1.37
CA THR A 979 -20.89 29.25 0.94
C THR A 979 -20.56 30.33 -0.07
N PHE A 980 -19.39 30.93 0.05
CA PHE A 980 -18.94 32.02 -0.81
C PHE A 980 -17.42 31.99 -0.97
N THR A 981 -16.93 32.47 -2.11
CA THR A 981 -15.50 32.51 -2.41
C THR A 981 -14.99 33.95 -2.33
N VAL A 982 -13.92 34.18 -1.56
CA VAL A 982 -13.28 35.49 -1.42
C VAL A 982 -11.96 35.56 -2.18
N LYS A 983 -11.61 36.76 -2.64
CA LYS A 983 -10.34 37.10 -3.26
C LYS A 983 -9.67 38.27 -2.51
N PRO A 984 -8.81 38.01 -1.51
CA PRO A 984 -7.88 39.01 -1.01
C PRO A 984 -6.87 39.42 -2.09
N THR A 985 -6.52 40.69 -2.14
CA THR A 985 -5.46 41.27 -2.97
C THR A 985 -4.63 42.25 -2.13
N ASP A 986 -3.35 41.98 -1.89
CA ASP A 986 -2.49 42.85 -1.10
C ASP A 986 -2.01 44.10 -1.88
N SER A 987 -1.26 44.98 -1.20
CA SER A 987 -0.72 46.22 -1.77
C SER A 987 0.34 45.98 -2.85
N ASP A 988 0.92 44.79 -2.91
CA ASP A 988 1.89 44.37 -3.92
C ASP A 988 1.20 43.73 -5.14
N GLY A 989 -0.15 43.68 -5.13
CA GLY A 989 -0.96 43.08 -6.18
C GLY A 989 -1.09 41.56 -6.09
N MET A 990 -0.62 40.92 -5.01
CA MET A 990 -0.79 39.48 -4.83
C MET A 990 -2.23 39.16 -4.49
N SER A 991 -2.82 38.19 -5.16
CA SER A 991 -4.19 37.75 -4.86
C SER A 991 -4.29 36.23 -4.75
N GLY A 992 -5.29 35.72 -4.04
CA GLY A 992 -5.62 34.30 -4.01
C GLY A 992 -7.11 34.12 -3.82
N VAL A 993 -7.67 32.94 -4.11
CA VAL A 993 -9.09 32.65 -3.87
C VAL A 993 -9.26 31.59 -2.78
N GLN A 994 -10.21 31.80 -1.88
CA GLN A 994 -10.55 30.83 -0.83
C GLN A 994 -12.07 30.72 -0.70
N ARG A 995 -12.57 29.48 -0.70
CA ARG A 995 -13.98 29.18 -0.43
C ARG A 995 -14.21 29.11 1.09
N LEU A 996 -15.22 29.83 1.56
CA LEU A 996 -15.62 30.03 2.96
C LEU A 996 -17.09 29.66 3.17
N SER A 997 -17.51 29.52 4.43
CA SER A 997 -18.92 29.29 4.78
C SER A 997 -19.36 30.01 6.05
N ILE A 998 -20.63 30.42 6.11
CA ILE A 998 -21.31 30.93 7.32
C ILE A 998 -22.59 30.13 7.50
N ASN A 999 -22.79 29.59 8.72
CA ASN A 999 -24.04 28.94 9.09
C ASN A 999 -24.88 29.90 9.95
N VAL A 1000 -26.08 30.24 9.47
CA VAL A 1000 -27.03 31.12 10.16
C VAL A 1000 -28.04 30.27 10.94
N LEU A 1001 -28.08 30.40 12.27
CA LEU A 1001 -28.99 29.68 13.18
C LEU A 1001 -30.24 30.51 13.52
N SER A 1002 -31.32 29.86 13.95
CA SER A 1002 -32.54 30.52 14.45
C SER A 1002 -32.31 31.13 15.85
N PRO A 1003 -33.03 32.20 16.25
CA PRO A 1003 -32.93 32.75 17.60
C PRO A 1003 -33.55 31.77 18.63
N THR A 1004 -32.83 31.43 19.71
CA THR A 1004 -33.33 30.56 20.78
C THR A 1004 -33.51 31.34 22.09
N ALA A 1005 -34.71 31.32 22.68
CA ALA A 1005 -35.06 32.04 23.91
C ALA A 1005 -34.80 31.21 25.19
N ALA A 1006 -33.54 30.84 25.46
CA ALA A 1006 -33.15 30.16 26.71
C ALA A 1006 -32.70 31.18 27.77
N GLU A 1007 -33.01 30.97 29.06
CA GLU A 1007 -32.43 31.75 30.16
C GLU A 1007 -31.12 31.08 30.66
N VAL A 1008 -30.11 31.89 31.00
CA VAL A 1008 -28.75 31.50 31.39
C VAL A 1008 -28.32 32.23 32.68
N GLY A 1009 -27.31 31.70 33.38
CA GLY A 1009 -26.78 32.25 34.64
C GLY A 1009 -25.34 32.74 34.57
N LEU A 1010 -24.92 33.55 35.53
CA LEU A 1010 -23.56 34.06 35.70
C LEU A 1010 -23.09 33.82 37.14
N SER A 1011 -21.98 33.11 37.33
CA SER A 1011 -21.38 32.86 38.64
C SER A 1011 -19.85 32.92 38.62
N GLY A 1012 -19.24 33.21 39.77
CA GLY A 1012 -17.80 33.31 39.94
C GLY A 1012 -17.42 33.83 41.32
N ARG A 1013 -16.18 34.30 41.51
CA ARG A 1013 -15.68 34.87 42.77
C ARG A 1013 -15.23 36.31 42.62
N VAL A 1014 -15.47 37.12 43.63
CA VAL A 1014 -14.82 38.43 43.78
C VAL A 1014 -13.56 38.26 44.61
N LEU A 1015 -12.40 38.59 44.04
CA LEU A 1015 -11.08 38.34 44.61
C LEU A 1015 -10.27 39.63 44.79
N THR A 1016 -9.43 39.66 45.81
CA THR A 1016 -8.35 40.65 45.98
C THR A 1016 -7.21 40.38 44.98
N SER A 1017 -6.29 41.32 44.80
CA SER A 1017 -5.10 41.16 43.95
C SER A 1017 -4.16 40.02 44.38
N LEU A 1018 -4.31 39.50 45.60
CA LEU A 1018 -3.58 38.34 46.13
C LEU A 1018 -4.39 37.03 46.07
N GLY A 1019 -5.51 37.00 45.34
CA GLY A 1019 -6.34 35.80 45.14
C GLY A 1019 -7.23 35.42 46.33
N SER A 1020 -7.27 36.22 47.40
CA SER A 1020 -8.18 35.99 48.54
C SER A 1020 -9.60 36.45 48.23
N GLY A 1021 -10.60 35.63 48.60
CA GLY A 1021 -12.02 35.93 48.38
C GLY A 1021 -12.52 37.12 49.19
N MET A 1022 -13.24 38.03 48.52
CA MET A 1022 -13.75 39.26 49.12
C MET A 1022 -15.20 39.07 49.58
N ARG A 1023 -15.43 39.11 50.89
CA ARG A 1023 -16.78 38.98 51.47
C ARG A 1023 -17.57 40.27 51.33
N GLY A 1024 -18.85 40.15 50.95
CA GLY A 1024 -19.80 41.26 50.97
C GLY A 1024 -19.60 42.28 49.85
N ALA A 1025 -18.86 41.94 48.80
CA ALA A 1025 -18.78 42.73 47.58
C ALA A 1025 -20.09 42.58 46.80
N ARG A 1026 -20.62 43.69 46.29
CA ARG A 1026 -21.90 43.73 45.58
C ARG A 1026 -21.65 43.76 44.07
N VAL A 1027 -21.95 42.66 43.38
CA VAL A 1027 -21.82 42.51 41.93
C VAL A 1027 -23.11 42.97 41.25
N VAL A 1028 -23.04 44.03 40.46
CA VAL A 1028 -24.16 44.67 39.77
C VAL A 1028 -24.06 44.38 38.27
N LEU A 1029 -25.08 43.72 37.71
CA LEU A 1029 -25.26 43.53 36.27
C LEU A 1029 -26.24 44.59 35.76
N THR A 1030 -25.81 45.40 34.80
CA THR A 1030 -26.71 46.33 34.09
C THR A 1030 -27.07 45.72 32.74
N LEU A 1031 -28.36 45.47 32.52
CA LEU A 1031 -28.92 44.93 31.28
C LEU A 1031 -29.03 46.05 30.22
N PRO A 1032 -29.20 45.72 28.92
CA PRO A 1032 -29.31 46.71 27.84
C PRO A 1032 -30.46 47.71 28.02
N ASP A 1033 -31.54 47.29 28.67
CA ASP A 1033 -32.69 48.15 28.99
C ASP A 1033 -32.44 49.08 30.18
N GLY A 1034 -31.24 49.06 30.76
CA GLY A 1034 -30.83 49.85 31.92
C GLY A 1034 -31.28 49.26 33.26
N SER A 1035 -32.03 48.15 33.26
CA SER A 1035 -32.39 47.45 34.49
C SER A 1035 -31.16 46.81 35.14
N LYS A 1036 -31.19 46.67 36.47
CA LYS A 1036 -30.04 46.17 37.24
C LYS A 1036 -30.40 44.93 38.03
N ARG A 1037 -29.55 43.91 37.94
CA ARG A 1037 -29.57 42.72 38.82
C ARG A 1037 -28.35 42.74 39.73
N THR A 1038 -28.47 42.15 40.91
CA THR A 1038 -27.38 42.24 41.89
C THR A 1038 -27.22 40.97 42.71
N ALA A 1039 -25.97 40.58 42.97
CA ALA A 1039 -25.60 39.54 43.93
C ALA A 1039 -24.57 40.06 44.92
N ILE A 1040 -24.54 39.47 46.11
CA ILE A 1040 -23.57 39.79 47.15
C ILE A 1040 -22.66 38.57 47.35
N SER A 1041 -21.36 38.79 47.36
CA SER A 1041 -20.38 37.71 47.53
C SER A 1041 -20.38 37.14 48.96
N ASN A 1042 -20.24 35.82 49.08
CA ASN A 1042 -20.15 35.13 50.36
C ASN A 1042 -18.75 35.27 51.02
N SER A 1043 -18.52 34.60 52.17
CA SER A 1043 -17.25 34.67 52.91
C SER A 1043 -16.02 34.21 52.13
N PHE A 1044 -16.18 33.45 51.05
CA PHE A 1044 -15.12 32.97 50.17
C PHE A 1044 -15.05 33.71 48.83
N GLY A 1045 -15.88 34.75 48.66
CA GLY A 1045 -15.93 35.59 47.46
C GLY A 1045 -16.97 35.18 46.41
N TYR A 1046 -17.68 34.05 46.55
CA TYR A 1046 -18.57 33.56 45.50
C TYR A 1046 -19.84 34.40 45.33
N TYR A 1047 -20.25 34.63 44.09
CA TYR A 1047 -21.52 35.25 43.67
C TYR A 1047 -22.20 34.41 42.56
N SER A 1048 -23.53 34.51 42.43
CA SER A 1048 -24.30 33.92 41.34
C SER A 1048 -25.54 34.77 41.02
N ILE A 1049 -25.87 34.93 39.74
CA ILE A 1049 -27.06 35.60 39.24
C ILE A 1049 -27.64 34.81 38.06
N ASP A 1050 -28.85 34.30 38.22
CA ASP A 1050 -29.54 33.46 37.21
C ASP A 1050 -30.66 34.23 36.47
N GLY A 1051 -31.25 33.57 35.47
CA GLY A 1051 -32.46 34.03 34.77
C GLY A 1051 -32.25 35.17 33.79
N ILE A 1052 -31.08 35.22 33.14
CA ILE A 1052 -30.72 36.23 32.13
C ILE A 1052 -31.00 35.63 30.76
N ALA A 1053 -31.68 36.34 29.85
CA ALA A 1053 -31.95 35.79 28.52
C ALA A 1053 -30.63 35.56 27.74
N ALA A 1054 -30.47 34.39 27.12
CA ALA A 1054 -29.34 34.06 26.25
C ALA A 1054 -29.27 35.05 25.08
N GLY A 1055 -28.05 35.47 24.76
CA GLY A 1055 -27.75 36.56 23.84
C GLY A 1055 -27.72 37.96 24.48
N THR A 1056 -27.98 38.11 25.78
CA THR A 1056 -27.95 39.43 26.43
C THR A 1056 -26.52 39.91 26.68
N THR A 1057 -26.16 41.07 26.15
CA THR A 1057 -24.94 41.80 26.52
C THR A 1057 -25.18 42.64 27.77
N LEU A 1058 -24.39 42.45 28.81
CA LEU A 1058 -24.53 43.12 30.10
C LEU A 1058 -23.22 43.78 30.54
N VAL A 1059 -23.33 44.78 31.42
CA VAL A 1059 -22.19 45.42 32.07
C VAL A 1059 -22.10 44.93 33.51
N ILE A 1060 -21.01 44.26 33.86
CA ILE A 1060 -20.69 43.80 35.21
C ILE A 1060 -19.88 44.87 35.91
N SER A 1061 -20.31 45.26 37.11
CA SER A 1061 -19.58 46.17 37.99
C SER A 1061 -19.59 45.64 39.42
N VAL A 1062 -18.55 45.98 40.21
CA VAL A 1062 -18.44 45.53 41.60
C VAL A 1062 -18.32 46.74 42.52
N GLU A 1063 -19.19 46.78 43.53
CA GLU A 1063 -19.17 47.77 44.60
C GLU A 1063 -18.62 47.11 45.87
N ALA A 1064 -17.42 47.52 46.30
CA ALA A 1064 -16.79 47.06 47.54
C ALA A 1064 -16.09 48.23 48.27
N ARG A 1065 -16.15 48.27 49.61
CA ARG A 1065 -15.55 49.34 50.41
C ARG A 1065 -14.02 49.25 50.32
N ALA A 1066 -13.38 50.32 49.83
CA ALA A 1066 -11.93 50.48 49.65
C ALA A 1066 -11.26 49.74 48.47
N TYR A 1067 -12.03 49.15 47.55
CA TYR A 1067 -11.49 48.48 46.35
C TYR A 1067 -12.14 49.01 45.08
N ARG A 1068 -11.36 49.05 43.98
CA ARG A 1068 -11.85 49.41 42.65
C ARG A 1068 -11.78 48.19 41.74
N PHE A 1069 -12.78 48.10 40.86
CA PHE A 1069 -12.87 47.08 39.83
C PHE A 1069 -13.18 47.78 38.51
N SER A 1070 -12.54 47.35 37.43
CA SER A 1070 -12.89 47.80 36.10
C SER A 1070 -14.20 47.14 35.67
N PRO A 1071 -15.21 47.90 35.19
CA PRO A 1071 -16.42 47.30 34.64
C PRO A 1071 -16.08 46.39 33.45
N GLN A 1072 -16.78 45.27 33.34
CA GLN A 1072 -16.61 44.32 32.24
C GLN A 1072 -17.90 44.24 31.42
N ILE A 1073 -17.76 44.10 30.09
CA ILE A 1073 -18.90 43.89 29.18
C ILE A 1073 -18.88 42.43 28.75
N VAL A 1074 -19.98 41.72 28.98
CA VAL A 1074 -20.08 40.26 28.71
C VAL A 1074 -21.39 39.98 27.98
N THR A 1075 -21.35 39.12 26.95
CA THR A 1075 -22.55 38.58 26.30
C THR A 1075 -22.74 37.14 26.72
N LEU A 1076 -23.85 36.83 27.40
CA LEU A 1076 -24.15 35.47 27.85
C LEU A 1076 -24.94 34.72 26.79
N VAL A 1077 -24.34 33.73 26.14
CA VAL A 1077 -25.02 32.84 25.18
C VAL A 1077 -25.36 31.47 25.78
N ASP A 1078 -24.65 31.09 26.84
CA ASP A 1078 -24.85 29.98 27.76
C ASP A 1078 -24.59 30.46 29.21
N SER A 1079 -24.75 29.58 30.20
CA SER A 1079 -24.44 29.91 31.60
C SER A 1079 -22.93 30.04 31.79
N LEU A 1080 -22.47 31.21 32.23
CA LEU A 1080 -21.06 31.48 32.48
C LEU A 1080 -20.73 31.20 33.96
N THR A 1081 -19.94 30.17 34.20
CA THR A 1081 -19.43 29.79 35.53
C THR A 1081 -17.97 30.19 35.70
N ASP A 1082 -17.50 30.30 36.95
CA ASP A 1082 -16.12 30.62 37.31
C ASP A 1082 -15.60 31.96 36.75
N HIS A 1083 -16.49 32.93 36.54
CA HIS A 1083 -16.14 34.28 36.07
C HIS A 1083 -15.63 35.16 37.22
N ASP A 1084 -14.35 35.04 37.54
CA ASP A 1084 -13.73 35.73 38.66
C ASP A 1084 -13.47 37.23 38.40
N LEU A 1085 -13.90 38.07 39.34
CA LEU A 1085 -13.75 39.53 39.32
C LEU A 1085 -12.64 39.91 40.29
N ILE A 1086 -11.49 40.33 39.75
CA ILE A 1086 -10.29 40.65 40.53
C ILE A 1086 -10.13 42.18 40.63
N VAL A 1087 -9.73 42.67 41.80
CA VAL A 1087 -9.45 44.10 42.05
C VAL A 1087 -8.47 44.64 41.00
N SER A 1088 -8.83 45.76 40.36
CA SER A 1088 -7.90 46.50 39.50
C SER A 1088 -6.91 47.28 40.37
N GLN A 1089 -5.61 47.23 40.04
CA GLN A 1089 -4.59 48.03 40.72
C GLN A 1089 -4.85 49.53 40.56
#